data_AF-A0AAY4BT23-F1
#
_entry.id   AF-A0AAY4BT23-F1
#
_cell.length_a   1.000
_cell.length_b   1.000
_cell.length_c   1.000
_cell.angle_alpha   90.00
_cell.angle_beta   90.00
_cell.angle_gamma   90.00
#
_symmetry.space_group_name_H-M   'P 1'
#
loop_
_entity.id
_entity.type
_entity.pdbx_description
1 polymer ?
#
loop_
_entity_poly.entity_id
_entity_poly.type
_entity_poly.pdbx_seq_one_letter_code
_entity_poly.pdbx_strand_id
1 'polypeptide(L)'
;MSSEGHQSPGCWAESECPLGQFPCGNLSVCLPQSQHCNGLQDCPNGADEENCVDNSGWPHLFDAFMKKPVQEVEECLLDVYPDVCHCEGRVVNCHSRDLLNVPAVSSNVTALVLNSNHITSVSSDMFIRYRHLEKLHLQNNSIDVISRRAFSGLVSLRQLYLSWNKITTLKAGIFSDLHNLQWLILDENEISSLRQRAFEGLHSLYYLSLVNNSLEHLPRTSLCSDMPRLHWLDLEGNRISSLTESSFRECSTLTVLVLRKNRIRSIEDGTFSTMHRLIELDLSVNRMEELPPSLFQNLKSLQQLNISNNPLTKVYDDQFDNFINLQSLSMEEVEIPNISIRMFRSFSNLSHIYFKRFEYCGYSPNVRSCKPNTDGISSFENLLANIILRVFVWVVAFVICFGNVFVICLRSCIASENQHHTMAIKSLCCADCLMGIYLFFIGAFDVKYYGEYNRHAHIWMESLSCQLIGSLAMLSTEVSVLMLTYMTLEKYLCIVFPFNHYHVGRKTTLCYLTSIWALGFIIAVIPFWDRQTFGNYYGRNGVCFPLHSDQMEKPGARCYSTAVFLGLNLVAFIVIVFSYTSMFYSVQKTAKTARQTVFNREVSIAKRFFFIVLTDALCWIPIFLLKILSLLRVQIAGTIILWVVIFILPINSALNPILYTITTRAFQERIKVCLRYKCQHVNSNA
;
A
#
# COMPACT_ATOMS: atom_id res chain seq x y z
N MET A 1 -60.96 -25.98 -28.27
CA MET A 1 -60.60 -27.41 -28.41
C MET A 1 -59.27 -27.48 -29.13
N SER A 2 -58.19 -27.79 -28.39
CA SER A 2 -56.86 -28.24 -28.87
C SER A 2 -55.90 -28.06 -27.68
N SER A 3 -55.77 -29.07 -26.81
CA SER A 3 -54.90 -30.26 -26.91
C SER A 3 -53.44 -29.98 -26.56
N GLU A 4 -52.98 -30.74 -25.57
CA GLU A 4 -51.67 -30.78 -24.92
C GLU A 4 -50.49 -31.04 -25.88
N GLY A 5 -49.31 -30.59 -25.45
CA GLY A 5 -48.02 -31.03 -25.97
C GLY A 5 -46.96 -30.93 -24.88
N HIS A 6 -46.74 -32.04 -24.17
CA HIS A 6 -45.55 -32.26 -23.32
C HIS A 6 -44.29 -32.30 -24.19
N GLN A 7 -43.26 -31.56 -23.80
CA GLN A 7 -41.87 -31.87 -24.10
C GLN A 7 -41.01 -31.65 -22.85
N SER A 8 -40.38 -32.74 -22.42
CA SER A 8 -39.45 -32.89 -21.30
C SER A 8 -38.04 -32.34 -21.67
N PRO A 9 -37.07 -32.28 -20.73
CA PRO A 9 -36.06 -31.22 -20.65
C PRO A 9 -34.82 -31.47 -21.51
N GLY A 10 -34.36 -30.43 -22.20
CA GLY A 10 -33.03 -30.35 -22.81
C GLY A 10 -32.05 -29.68 -21.85
N CYS A 11 -30.97 -30.39 -21.52
CA CYS A 11 -29.87 -29.97 -20.67
C CYS A 11 -29.01 -28.84 -21.27
N TRP A 12 -28.23 -28.21 -20.37
CA TRP A 12 -27.16 -27.21 -20.59
C TRP A 12 -27.62 -25.76 -20.80
N ALA A 13 -28.20 -25.17 -19.76
CA ALA A 13 -28.03 -23.74 -19.55
C ALA A 13 -26.66 -23.53 -18.89
N GLU A 14 -25.68 -23.00 -19.63
CA GLU A 14 -24.52 -22.35 -19.01
C GLU A 14 -25.09 -21.27 -18.08
N SER A 15 -24.86 -21.44 -16.78
CA SER A 15 -25.23 -20.48 -15.75
C SER A 15 -24.33 -19.26 -15.88
N GLU A 16 -24.66 -18.34 -16.78
CA GLU A 16 -24.00 -17.03 -16.83
C GLU A 16 -24.33 -16.29 -15.52
N CYS A 17 -23.36 -16.23 -14.62
CA CYS A 17 -23.46 -15.43 -13.42
C CYS A 17 -23.62 -13.94 -13.77
N PRO A 18 -24.37 -13.16 -12.97
CA PRO A 18 -24.44 -11.72 -13.14
C PRO A 18 -23.04 -11.08 -13.14
N LEU A 19 -22.86 -9.96 -13.85
CA LEU A 19 -21.60 -9.22 -13.88
C LEU A 19 -21.08 -8.95 -12.45
N GLY A 20 -19.81 -9.26 -12.20
CA GLY A 20 -19.20 -9.15 -10.87
C GLY A 20 -19.37 -10.38 -9.97
N GLN A 21 -20.06 -11.43 -10.44
CA GLN A 21 -20.18 -12.70 -9.75
C GLN A 21 -19.59 -13.84 -10.58
N PHE A 22 -19.00 -14.82 -9.90
CA PHE A 22 -18.35 -15.97 -10.50
C PHE A 22 -18.95 -17.27 -9.96
N PRO A 23 -19.09 -18.30 -10.80
CA PRO A 23 -19.67 -19.56 -10.37
C PRO A 23 -18.71 -20.28 -9.40
N CYS A 24 -19.29 -20.97 -8.42
CA CYS A 24 -18.61 -21.88 -7.50
C CYS A 24 -18.15 -23.16 -8.21
N GLY A 25 -17.22 -23.03 -9.16
CA GLY A 25 -16.80 -24.12 -10.04
C GLY A 25 -17.97 -24.62 -10.89
N ASN A 26 -18.31 -25.90 -10.77
CA ASN A 26 -19.41 -26.52 -11.53
C ASN A 26 -20.79 -26.35 -10.89
N LEU A 27 -20.91 -25.55 -9.82
CA LEU A 27 -22.18 -25.29 -9.15
C LEU A 27 -22.88 -24.09 -9.80
N SER A 28 -24.22 -24.11 -9.81
CA SER A 28 -25.05 -22.97 -10.25
C SER A 28 -25.09 -21.80 -9.24
N VAL A 29 -24.23 -21.84 -8.22
CA VAL A 29 -24.13 -20.80 -7.18
C VAL A 29 -23.08 -19.80 -7.64
N CYS A 30 -23.48 -18.53 -7.70
CA CYS A 30 -22.60 -17.43 -8.07
C CYS A 30 -22.21 -16.65 -6.82
N LEU A 31 -20.92 -16.39 -6.63
CA LEU A 31 -20.41 -15.55 -5.54
C LEU A 31 -19.87 -14.23 -6.08
N PRO A 32 -20.05 -13.12 -5.34
CA PRO A 32 -19.41 -11.85 -5.68
C PRO A 32 -17.88 -11.97 -5.62
N GLN A 33 -17.22 -11.09 -6.37
CA GLN A 33 -15.75 -10.94 -6.37
C GLN A 33 -15.16 -10.77 -4.95
N SER A 34 -15.88 -10.16 -4.01
CA SER A 34 -15.41 -9.93 -2.63
C SER A 34 -15.28 -11.20 -1.79
N GLN A 35 -15.99 -12.26 -2.16
CA GLN A 35 -16.00 -13.55 -1.46
C GLN A 35 -15.00 -14.54 -2.05
N HIS A 36 -14.32 -14.18 -3.13
CA HIS A 36 -13.25 -14.99 -3.68
C HIS A 36 -11.95 -14.74 -2.92
N CYS A 37 -11.28 -15.82 -2.49
CA CYS A 37 -9.98 -15.75 -1.84
C CYS A 37 -9.97 -14.82 -0.60
N ASN A 38 -11.03 -14.91 0.20
CA ASN A 38 -11.21 -14.20 1.45
C ASN A 38 -10.78 -15.04 2.67
N GLY A 39 -10.40 -16.31 2.46
CA GLY A 39 -9.99 -17.25 3.51
C GLY A 39 -11.16 -17.91 4.22
N LEU A 40 -12.39 -17.74 3.74
CA LEU A 40 -13.61 -18.37 4.21
C LEU A 40 -14.19 -19.22 3.10
N GLN A 41 -14.72 -20.38 3.44
CA GLN A 41 -15.33 -21.27 2.47
C GLN A 41 -16.80 -20.87 2.26
N ASP A 42 -17.05 -19.98 1.31
CA ASP A 42 -18.38 -19.51 0.93
C ASP A 42 -19.03 -20.41 -0.14
N CYS A 43 -18.22 -21.07 -0.99
CA CYS A 43 -18.73 -22.10 -1.89
C CYS A 43 -18.90 -23.46 -1.18
N PRO A 44 -19.99 -24.22 -1.45
CA PRO A 44 -20.20 -25.56 -0.88
C PRO A 44 -19.08 -26.56 -1.18
N ASN A 45 -18.38 -26.38 -2.31
CA ASN A 45 -17.23 -27.18 -2.73
C ASN A 45 -15.88 -26.54 -2.40
N GLY A 46 -15.86 -25.33 -1.82
CA GLY A 46 -14.64 -24.56 -1.56
C GLY A 46 -13.90 -24.04 -2.79
N ALA A 47 -14.56 -24.05 -3.95
CA ALA A 47 -13.95 -23.60 -5.21
C ALA A 47 -13.53 -22.12 -5.19
N ASP A 48 -14.15 -21.30 -4.34
CA ASP A 48 -13.83 -19.89 -4.09
C ASP A 48 -12.45 -19.67 -3.48
N GLU A 49 -11.93 -20.65 -2.74
CA GLU A 49 -10.61 -20.62 -2.09
C GLU A 49 -9.55 -21.42 -2.86
N GLU A 50 -9.92 -22.02 -3.98
CA GLU A 50 -9.00 -22.71 -4.89
C GLU A 50 -8.34 -21.73 -5.87
N ASN A 51 -7.04 -21.91 -6.12
CA ASN A 51 -6.23 -21.09 -7.04
C ASN A 51 -6.16 -19.60 -6.67
N CYS A 52 -6.20 -19.29 -5.37
CA CYS A 52 -6.02 -17.94 -4.85
C CYS A 52 -4.59 -17.40 -4.96
N VAL A 53 -3.64 -18.30 -5.17
CA VAL A 53 -2.27 -17.91 -5.48
C VAL A 53 -2.17 -17.76 -6.99
N ASP A 54 -1.66 -16.61 -7.42
CA ASP A 54 -1.34 -16.37 -8.83
C ASP A 54 -0.13 -17.21 -9.23
N ASN A 55 -0.42 -18.46 -9.58
CA ASN A 55 0.53 -19.42 -10.13
C ASN A 55 0.53 -19.39 -11.67
N SER A 56 -0.03 -18.33 -12.27
CA SER A 56 0.06 -18.11 -13.72
C SER A 56 1.53 -18.02 -14.12
N GLY A 57 1.86 -18.36 -15.37
CA GLY A 57 3.23 -18.24 -15.88
C GLY A 57 4.16 -19.41 -15.52
N TRP A 58 5.41 -19.12 -15.18
CA TRP A 58 6.48 -20.11 -15.01
C TRP A 58 6.29 -21.18 -13.94
N PRO A 59 5.74 -20.90 -12.74
CA PRO A 59 5.66 -21.91 -11.69
C PRO A 59 4.99 -23.19 -12.19
N HIS A 60 3.97 -23.05 -13.04
CA HIS A 60 3.29 -24.18 -13.70
C HIS A 60 4.15 -24.90 -14.76
N LEU A 61 5.04 -24.18 -15.45
CA LEU A 61 5.94 -24.73 -16.47
C LEU A 61 7.14 -25.46 -15.85
N PHE A 62 7.74 -24.93 -14.77
CA PHE A 62 8.99 -25.44 -14.19
C PHE A 62 8.86 -26.86 -13.61
N ASP A 63 7.75 -27.15 -12.93
CA ASP A 63 7.49 -28.45 -12.31
C ASP A 63 7.39 -29.60 -13.32
N ALA A 64 7.00 -29.30 -14.56
CA ALA A 64 6.97 -30.27 -15.65
C ALA A 64 8.39 -30.60 -16.17
N PHE A 65 9.35 -29.69 -16.05
CA PHE A 65 10.71 -29.85 -16.58
C PHE A 65 11.69 -30.49 -15.59
N MET A 66 11.52 -30.28 -14.27
CA MET A 66 12.49 -30.72 -13.25
C MET A 66 12.27 -32.14 -12.72
N LYS A 67 11.18 -32.83 -13.08
CA LYS A 67 10.97 -34.24 -12.70
C LYS A 67 11.84 -35.19 -13.52
N LYS A 68 13.04 -35.49 -13.02
CA LYS A 68 13.69 -36.79 -13.26
C LYS A 68 13.93 -37.49 -11.92
N PRO A 69 13.54 -38.76 -11.76
CA PRO A 69 13.95 -39.55 -10.61
C PRO A 69 15.46 -39.81 -10.71
N VAL A 70 16.22 -39.42 -9.70
CA VAL A 70 17.60 -39.89 -9.54
C VAL A 70 17.51 -41.31 -9.01
N GLN A 71 18.02 -42.27 -9.79
CA GLN A 71 18.22 -43.63 -9.33
C GLN A 71 19.59 -43.66 -8.64
N GLU A 72 19.58 -43.73 -7.31
CA GLU A 72 20.79 -43.76 -6.48
C GLU A 72 21.60 -45.01 -6.81
N VAL A 73 22.80 -44.81 -7.35
CA VAL A 73 23.84 -45.84 -7.46
C VAL A 73 24.90 -45.47 -6.43
N GLU A 74 25.00 -46.24 -5.35
CA GLU A 74 25.86 -45.92 -4.21
C GLU A 74 27.36 -46.14 -4.48
N GLU A 75 27.73 -46.97 -5.47
CA GLU A 75 29.14 -47.28 -5.76
C GLU A 75 29.79 -46.29 -6.75
N CYS A 76 31.02 -45.87 -6.46
CA CYS A 76 31.82 -45.02 -7.34
C CYS A 76 32.38 -45.83 -8.53
N LEU A 77 32.13 -45.35 -9.75
CA LEU A 77 32.56 -45.97 -11.03
C LEU A 77 33.72 -45.20 -11.69
N LEU A 78 34.49 -44.43 -10.91
CA LEU A 78 35.59 -43.58 -11.40
C LEU A 78 36.93 -44.07 -10.84
N ASP A 79 37.93 -44.20 -11.71
CA ASP A 79 39.27 -44.70 -11.34
C ASP A 79 40.12 -43.65 -10.60
N VAL A 80 39.87 -42.35 -10.85
CA VAL A 80 40.66 -41.24 -10.31
C VAL A 80 39.73 -40.12 -9.86
N TYR A 81 39.77 -39.79 -8.57
CA TYR A 81 39.15 -38.60 -7.97
C TYR A 81 39.91 -38.19 -6.69
N PRO A 82 39.83 -36.93 -6.23
CA PRO A 82 40.51 -36.49 -5.01
C PRO A 82 39.88 -37.08 -3.74
N ASP A 83 40.69 -37.50 -2.78
CA ASP A 83 40.24 -38.04 -1.48
C ASP A 83 39.37 -37.05 -0.67
N VAL A 84 39.56 -35.75 -0.90
CA VAL A 84 38.77 -34.68 -0.26
C VAL A 84 37.34 -34.58 -0.82
N CYS A 85 37.06 -35.25 -1.93
CA CYS A 85 35.78 -35.24 -2.63
C CYS A 85 35.05 -36.58 -2.48
N HIS A 86 33.72 -36.52 -2.52
CA HIS A 86 32.85 -37.69 -2.49
C HIS A 86 32.49 -38.12 -3.91
N CYS A 87 32.39 -39.43 -4.16
CA CYS A 87 32.06 -39.98 -5.47
C CYS A 87 30.86 -40.92 -5.38
N GLU A 88 29.86 -40.70 -6.24
CA GLU A 88 28.66 -41.53 -6.37
C GLU A 88 28.40 -41.83 -7.85
N GLY A 89 28.50 -43.10 -8.24
CA GLY A 89 28.43 -43.49 -9.65
C GLY A 89 29.49 -42.78 -10.49
N ARG A 90 29.06 -41.85 -11.36
CA ARG A 90 29.94 -41.02 -12.21
C ARG A 90 29.91 -39.53 -11.84
N VAL A 91 29.46 -39.23 -10.63
CA VAL A 91 29.35 -37.87 -10.09
C VAL A 91 30.43 -37.66 -9.04
N VAL A 92 31.16 -36.56 -9.15
CA VAL A 92 32.16 -36.14 -8.15
C VAL A 92 31.67 -34.90 -7.45
N ASN A 93 31.53 -34.97 -6.13
CA ASN A 93 31.10 -33.90 -5.26
C ASN A 93 32.24 -33.39 -4.35
N CYS A 94 32.71 -32.19 -4.68
CA CYS A 94 33.75 -31.45 -3.99
C CYS A 94 33.22 -30.14 -3.37
N HIS A 95 31.96 -30.13 -2.91
CA HIS A 95 31.36 -28.96 -2.28
C HIS A 95 32.08 -28.57 -0.97
N SER A 96 32.40 -27.28 -0.80
CA SER A 96 32.96 -26.72 0.45
C SER A 96 34.23 -27.42 0.92
N ARG A 97 35.22 -27.56 0.03
CA ARG A 97 36.51 -28.24 0.30
C ARG A 97 37.71 -27.29 0.18
N ASP A 98 37.47 -25.98 0.22
CA ASP A 98 38.48 -24.93 0.15
C ASP A 98 39.45 -25.05 -1.05
N LEU A 99 38.96 -25.60 -2.17
CA LEU A 99 39.78 -25.84 -3.35
C LEU A 99 40.18 -24.52 -4.03
N LEU A 100 41.46 -24.35 -4.32
CA LEU A 100 42.00 -23.19 -5.06
C LEU A 100 41.96 -23.40 -6.58
N ASN A 101 41.96 -24.66 -7.03
CA ASN A 101 42.00 -25.03 -8.45
C ASN A 101 41.06 -26.22 -8.70
N VAL A 102 40.67 -26.40 -9.97
CA VAL A 102 39.89 -27.55 -10.41
C VAL A 102 40.75 -28.83 -10.28
N PRO A 103 40.29 -29.87 -9.56
CA PRO A 103 41.03 -31.12 -9.42
C PRO A 103 40.99 -31.96 -10.70
N ALA A 104 42.02 -32.80 -10.89
CA ALA A 104 42.02 -33.81 -11.94
C ALA A 104 41.14 -35.00 -11.54
N VAL A 105 40.22 -35.40 -12.42
CA VAL A 105 39.31 -36.54 -12.24
C VAL A 105 39.34 -37.45 -13.47
N SER A 106 38.73 -38.63 -13.38
CA SER A 106 38.57 -39.55 -14.51
C SER A 106 37.75 -38.94 -15.67
N SER A 107 38.08 -39.33 -16.91
CA SER A 107 37.50 -38.75 -18.15
C SER A 107 36.04 -39.15 -18.42
N ASN A 108 35.55 -40.19 -17.75
CA ASN A 108 34.18 -40.71 -17.84
C ASN A 108 33.20 -40.07 -16.84
N VAL A 109 33.63 -39.02 -16.11
CA VAL A 109 32.76 -38.25 -15.19
C VAL A 109 31.58 -37.60 -15.93
N THR A 110 30.39 -37.68 -15.34
CA THR A 110 29.15 -37.13 -15.91
C THR A 110 28.70 -35.84 -15.20
N ALA A 111 29.06 -35.68 -13.92
CA ALA A 111 28.79 -34.43 -13.20
C ALA A 111 29.94 -34.09 -12.25
N LEU A 112 30.35 -32.82 -12.27
CA LEU A 112 31.43 -32.31 -11.43
C LEU A 112 30.91 -31.14 -10.59
N VAL A 113 30.86 -31.35 -9.28
CA VAL A 113 30.31 -30.40 -8.32
C VAL A 113 31.44 -29.73 -7.53
N LEU A 114 31.74 -28.48 -7.87
CA LEU A 114 32.85 -27.69 -7.31
C LEU A 114 32.38 -26.39 -6.66
N ASN A 115 31.13 -26.35 -6.21
CA ASN A 115 30.54 -25.15 -5.63
C ASN A 115 31.03 -24.86 -4.21
N SER A 116 31.04 -23.57 -3.83
CA SER A 116 31.52 -23.09 -2.52
C SER A 116 32.98 -23.41 -2.26
N ASN A 117 33.85 -23.09 -3.23
CA ASN A 117 35.30 -23.22 -3.09
C ASN A 117 35.97 -21.84 -3.32
N HIS A 118 37.29 -21.83 -3.45
CA HIS A 118 38.10 -20.62 -3.63
C HIS A 118 38.77 -20.57 -5.01
N ILE A 119 38.14 -21.14 -6.03
CA ILE A 119 38.68 -21.16 -7.39
C ILE A 119 38.64 -19.74 -7.96
N THR A 120 39.78 -19.24 -8.43
CA THR A 120 39.92 -17.86 -8.94
C THR A 120 39.87 -17.76 -10.45
N SER A 121 40.24 -18.81 -11.19
CA SER A 121 40.28 -18.73 -12.66
C SER A 121 40.03 -20.07 -13.32
N VAL A 122 39.51 -20.02 -14.56
CA VAL A 122 39.35 -21.19 -15.41
C VAL A 122 40.25 -21.03 -16.64
N SER A 123 41.32 -21.83 -16.65
CA SER A 123 42.37 -21.80 -17.66
C SER A 123 41.93 -22.47 -18.97
N SER A 124 42.62 -22.18 -20.08
CA SER A 124 42.37 -22.82 -21.37
C SER A 124 42.51 -24.34 -21.30
N ASP A 125 41.62 -25.06 -21.98
CA ASP A 125 41.67 -26.52 -22.20
C ASP A 125 41.62 -27.37 -20.90
N MET A 126 41.26 -26.75 -19.78
CA MET A 126 41.21 -27.40 -18.46
C MET A 126 40.25 -28.60 -18.45
N PHE A 127 39.15 -28.52 -19.20
CA PHE A 127 38.12 -29.56 -19.26
C PHE A 127 38.15 -30.41 -20.53
N ILE A 128 39.17 -30.29 -21.38
CA ILE A 128 39.22 -30.91 -22.72
C ILE A 128 39.08 -32.44 -22.72
N ARG A 129 39.43 -33.10 -21.60
CA ARG A 129 39.38 -34.55 -21.42
C ARG A 129 37.98 -35.06 -21.03
N TYR A 130 37.07 -34.20 -20.58
CA TYR A 130 35.77 -34.59 -20.00
C TYR A 130 34.64 -34.53 -21.03
N ARG A 131 34.74 -35.29 -22.11
CA ARG A 131 33.77 -35.27 -23.22
C ARG A 131 32.36 -35.75 -22.85
N HIS A 132 32.23 -36.50 -21.76
CA HIS A 132 30.96 -37.06 -21.27
C HIS A 132 30.34 -36.23 -20.13
N LEU A 133 30.96 -35.12 -19.74
CA LEU A 133 30.47 -34.28 -18.66
C LEU A 133 29.17 -33.60 -19.09
N GLU A 134 28.09 -33.83 -18.34
CA GLU A 134 26.77 -33.26 -18.59
C GLU A 134 26.47 -32.08 -17.65
N LYS A 135 27.02 -32.07 -16.44
CA LYS A 135 26.77 -31.04 -15.43
C LYS A 135 28.06 -30.51 -14.82
N LEU A 136 28.23 -29.20 -14.80
CA LEU A 136 29.37 -28.54 -14.17
C LEU A 136 28.89 -27.43 -13.24
N HIS A 137 29.16 -27.59 -11.94
CA HIS A 137 28.79 -26.64 -10.90
C HIS A 137 30.04 -25.90 -10.42
N LEU A 138 30.12 -24.60 -10.68
CA LEU A 138 31.22 -23.71 -10.29
C LEU A 138 30.70 -22.50 -9.48
N GLN A 139 29.46 -22.57 -8.99
CA GLN A 139 28.85 -21.48 -8.25
C GLN A 139 29.50 -21.21 -6.89
N ASN A 140 29.42 -19.97 -6.41
CA ASN A 140 29.99 -19.53 -5.14
C ASN A 140 31.50 -19.82 -5.08
N ASN A 141 32.23 -19.28 -6.04
CA ASN A 141 33.69 -19.29 -6.09
C ASN A 141 34.19 -17.84 -6.21
N SER A 142 35.48 -17.64 -6.48
CA SER A 142 36.06 -16.31 -6.72
C SER A 142 36.52 -16.14 -8.17
N ILE A 143 35.81 -16.76 -9.12
CA ILE A 143 36.22 -16.79 -10.53
C ILE A 143 36.08 -15.39 -11.13
N ASP A 144 37.20 -14.77 -11.50
CA ASP A 144 37.23 -13.46 -12.16
C ASP A 144 37.65 -13.56 -13.64
N VAL A 145 38.52 -14.53 -13.96
CA VAL A 145 39.06 -14.75 -15.31
C VAL A 145 38.63 -16.10 -15.86
N ILE A 146 37.91 -16.06 -16.99
CA ILE A 146 37.64 -17.23 -17.84
C ILE A 146 38.38 -17.08 -19.17
N SER A 147 39.18 -18.10 -19.50
CA SER A 147 39.94 -18.15 -20.76
C SER A 147 39.03 -18.47 -21.95
N ARG A 148 39.40 -18.03 -23.17
CA ARG A 148 38.56 -18.24 -24.37
C ARG A 148 38.27 -19.72 -24.66
N ARG A 149 39.21 -20.62 -24.34
CA ARG A 149 39.06 -22.08 -24.50
C ARG A 149 38.82 -22.80 -23.18
N ALA A 150 38.31 -22.10 -22.17
CA ALA A 150 38.09 -22.67 -20.84
C ALA A 150 37.23 -23.95 -20.89
N PHE A 151 36.11 -23.88 -21.62
CA PHE A 151 35.12 -24.96 -21.74
C PHE A 151 35.27 -25.79 -23.01
N SER A 152 36.42 -25.73 -23.68
CA SER A 152 36.63 -26.48 -24.92
C SER A 152 36.60 -27.99 -24.68
N GLY A 153 36.00 -28.73 -25.61
CA GLY A 153 35.85 -30.20 -25.53
C GLY A 153 34.64 -30.71 -24.73
N LEU A 154 33.89 -29.83 -24.06
CA LEU A 154 32.69 -30.17 -23.27
C LEU A 154 31.42 -30.35 -24.13
N VAL A 155 31.50 -31.23 -25.13
CA VAL A 155 30.44 -31.41 -26.15
C VAL A 155 29.14 -32.01 -25.63
N SER A 156 29.16 -32.70 -24.48
CA SER A 156 27.97 -33.32 -23.87
C SER A 156 27.37 -32.46 -22.74
N LEU A 157 27.93 -31.28 -22.47
CA LEU A 157 27.51 -30.45 -21.34
C LEU A 157 26.11 -29.92 -21.57
N ARG A 158 25.23 -30.11 -20.57
CA ARG A 158 23.82 -29.70 -20.59
C ARG A 158 23.55 -28.57 -19.59
N GLN A 159 24.23 -28.58 -18.45
CA GLN A 159 24.02 -27.60 -17.38
C GLN A 159 25.36 -27.02 -16.90
N LEU A 160 25.46 -25.69 -16.94
CA LEU A 160 26.62 -24.94 -16.47
C LEU A 160 26.17 -23.87 -15.48
N TYR A 161 26.65 -24.00 -14.24
CA TYR A 161 26.36 -23.06 -13.16
C TYR A 161 27.63 -22.27 -12.80
N LEU A 162 27.57 -20.96 -12.95
CA LEU A 162 28.66 -20.02 -12.70
C LEU A 162 28.22 -18.88 -11.76
N SER A 163 27.10 -19.03 -11.06
CA SER A 163 26.53 -18.00 -10.20
C SER A 163 27.43 -17.64 -9.02
N TRP A 164 27.29 -16.44 -8.45
CA TRP A 164 28.07 -16.00 -7.28
C TRP A 164 29.58 -16.10 -7.52
N ASN A 165 30.05 -15.43 -8.56
CA ASN A 165 31.46 -15.31 -8.91
C ASN A 165 31.79 -13.83 -9.19
N LYS A 166 32.98 -13.54 -9.73
CA LYS A 166 33.46 -12.18 -10.01
C LYS A 166 33.66 -11.96 -11.51
N ILE A 167 32.86 -12.62 -12.34
CA ILE A 167 33.02 -12.58 -13.79
C ILE A 167 32.59 -11.20 -14.30
N THR A 168 33.51 -10.48 -14.95
CA THR A 168 33.25 -9.11 -15.45
C THR A 168 32.94 -9.07 -16.95
N THR A 169 33.49 -10.00 -17.73
CA THR A 169 33.32 -10.03 -19.19
C THR A 169 33.30 -11.45 -19.74
N LEU A 170 32.43 -11.67 -20.74
CA LEU A 170 32.39 -12.90 -21.52
C LEU A 170 33.13 -12.66 -22.86
N LYS A 171 34.16 -13.46 -23.12
CA LYS A 171 34.93 -13.40 -24.37
C LYS A 171 34.13 -14.08 -25.50
N ALA A 172 34.27 -13.58 -26.73
CA ALA A 172 33.60 -14.19 -27.88
C ALA A 172 34.07 -15.63 -28.11
N GLY A 173 33.09 -16.53 -28.35
CA GLY A 173 33.32 -17.95 -28.58
C GLY A 173 33.73 -18.76 -27.35
N ILE A 174 33.56 -18.23 -26.13
CA ILE A 174 33.88 -18.95 -24.89
C ILE A 174 33.05 -20.23 -24.70
N PHE A 175 31.88 -20.29 -25.34
CA PHE A 175 30.95 -21.41 -25.32
C PHE A 175 30.87 -22.15 -26.67
N SER A 176 31.83 -21.93 -27.56
CA SER A 176 31.79 -22.41 -28.96
C SER A 176 31.52 -23.91 -29.09
N ASP A 177 32.11 -24.75 -28.24
CA ASP A 177 31.96 -26.21 -28.28
C ASP A 177 30.71 -26.73 -27.53
N LEU A 178 29.95 -25.87 -26.84
CA LEU A 178 28.86 -26.24 -25.93
C LEU A 178 27.51 -26.41 -26.64
N HIS A 179 27.49 -27.18 -27.74
CA HIS A 179 26.33 -27.30 -28.62
C HIS A 179 25.08 -27.93 -27.98
N ASN A 180 25.27 -28.74 -26.94
CA ASN A 180 24.20 -29.43 -26.20
C ASN A 180 23.80 -28.72 -24.90
N LEU A 181 24.38 -27.55 -24.62
CA LEU A 181 24.07 -26.82 -23.39
C LEU A 181 22.63 -26.35 -23.42
N GLN A 182 21.89 -26.66 -22.37
CA GLN A 182 20.49 -26.31 -22.22
C GLN A 182 20.32 -25.21 -21.15
N TRP A 183 21.14 -25.24 -20.09
CA TRP A 183 21.01 -24.35 -18.94
C TRP A 183 22.35 -23.63 -18.70
N LEU A 184 22.32 -22.30 -18.72
CA LEU A 184 23.46 -21.47 -18.40
C LEU A 184 23.05 -20.43 -17.35
N ILE A 185 23.62 -20.57 -16.16
CA ILE A 185 23.33 -19.70 -15.02
C ILE A 185 24.56 -18.87 -14.67
N LEU A 186 24.45 -17.55 -14.80
CA LEU A 186 25.52 -16.56 -14.61
C LEU A 186 25.13 -15.49 -13.58
N ASP A 187 24.19 -15.81 -12.69
CA ASP A 187 23.64 -14.87 -11.71
C ASP A 187 24.69 -14.36 -10.73
N GLU A 188 24.47 -13.17 -10.15
CA GLU A 188 25.31 -12.62 -9.08
C GLU A 188 26.79 -12.59 -9.49
N ASN A 189 27.03 -11.95 -10.63
CA ASN A 189 28.35 -11.67 -11.18
C ASN A 189 28.45 -10.17 -11.51
N GLU A 190 29.58 -9.73 -12.07
CA GLU A 190 29.85 -8.33 -12.36
C GLU A 190 29.84 -8.04 -13.88
N ILE A 191 29.04 -8.79 -14.64
CA ILE A 191 29.03 -8.67 -16.10
C ILE A 191 28.42 -7.32 -16.49
N SER A 192 29.22 -6.46 -17.12
CA SER A 192 28.82 -5.09 -17.48
C SER A 192 28.35 -4.94 -18.93
N SER A 193 28.84 -5.79 -19.83
CA SER A 193 28.48 -5.74 -21.25
C SER A 193 28.55 -7.11 -21.91
N LEU A 194 27.63 -7.34 -22.85
CA LEU A 194 27.61 -8.52 -23.69
C LEU A 194 28.22 -8.17 -25.05
N ARG A 195 29.39 -8.75 -25.34
CA ARG A 195 30.03 -8.60 -26.66
C ARG A 195 29.25 -9.39 -27.72
N GLN A 196 29.36 -8.95 -28.96
CA GLN A 196 28.82 -9.72 -30.08
C GLN A 196 29.46 -11.12 -30.14
N ARG A 197 28.65 -12.15 -30.39
CA ARG A 197 29.09 -13.56 -30.38
C ARG A 197 29.62 -14.06 -29.02
N ALA A 198 29.19 -13.44 -27.91
CA ALA A 198 29.49 -13.95 -26.57
C ALA A 198 28.88 -15.33 -26.32
N PHE A 199 27.74 -15.63 -26.95
CA PHE A 199 26.98 -16.88 -26.82
C PHE A 199 27.11 -17.82 -28.02
N GLU A 200 28.06 -17.55 -28.92
CA GLU A 200 28.34 -18.39 -30.09
C GLU A 200 28.54 -19.85 -29.69
N GLY A 201 27.82 -20.77 -30.36
CA GLY A 201 27.88 -22.21 -30.10
C GLY A 201 26.69 -22.78 -29.34
N LEU A 202 25.88 -21.94 -28.68
CA LEU A 202 24.77 -22.31 -27.79
C LEU A 202 23.44 -22.65 -28.49
N HIS A 203 23.50 -23.52 -29.49
CA HIS A 203 22.37 -23.87 -30.36
C HIS A 203 21.20 -24.57 -29.65
N SER A 204 21.45 -25.22 -28.52
CA SER A 204 20.44 -25.97 -27.73
C SER A 204 20.01 -25.26 -26.45
N LEU A 205 20.46 -24.02 -26.23
CA LEU A 205 20.21 -23.33 -24.97
C LEU A 205 18.73 -23.04 -24.82
N TYR A 206 18.19 -23.47 -23.68
CA TYR A 206 16.78 -23.36 -23.33
C TYR A 206 16.58 -22.25 -22.29
N TYR A 207 17.44 -22.22 -21.28
CA TYR A 207 17.39 -21.30 -20.14
C TYR A 207 18.72 -20.54 -19.98
N LEU A 208 18.62 -19.22 -20.05
CA LEU A 208 19.72 -18.29 -19.74
C LEU A 208 19.31 -17.38 -18.58
N SER A 209 20.14 -17.36 -17.54
CA SER A 209 19.95 -16.51 -16.37
C SER A 209 21.19 -15.64 -16.14
N LEU A 210 20.98 -14.32 -16.05
CA LEU A 210 21.98 -13.28 -15.83
C LEU A 210 21.52 -12.33 -14.71
N VAL A 211 20.85 -12.87 -13.69
CA VAL A 211 20.24 -12.11 -12.59
C VAL A 211 21.31 -11.36 -11.79
N ASN A 212 21.00 -10.17 -11.31
CA ASN A 212 21.88 -9.35 -10.46
C ASN A 212 23.30 -9.21 -11.03
N ASN A 213 23.40 -8.83 -12.30
CA ASN A 213 24.63 -8.41 -12.95
C ASN A 213 24.66 -6.88 -13.11
N SER A 214 25.61 -6.35 -13.89
CA SER A 214 25.77 -4.91 -14.13
C SER A 214 25.53 -4.51 -15.58
N LEU A 215 24.69 -5.25 -16.32
CA LEU A 215 24.44 -5.00 -17.74
C LEU A 215 23.75 -3.64 -17.95
N GLU A 216 24.38 -2.75 -18.70
CA GLU A 216 23.83 -1.42 -19.02
C GLU A 216 23.06 -1.41 -20.35
N HIS A 217 23.50 -2.23 -21.30
CA HIS A 217 22.92 -2.31 -22.65
C HIS A 217 22.93 -3.75 -23.17
N LEU A 218 21.92 -4.09 -23.97
CA LEU A 218 21.91 -5.29 -24.78
C LEU A 218 22.79 -5.11 -26.04
N PRO A 219 23.25 -6.20 -26.68
CA PRO A 219 24.00 -6.12 -27.93
C PRO A 219 23.23 -5.36 -29.02
N ARG A 220 23.95 -4.69 -29.93
CA ARG A 220 23.33 -3.97 -31.07
C ARG A 220 22.58 -4.91 -32.02
N THR A 221 23.08 -6.13 -32.16
CA THR A 221 22.42 -7.23 -32.87
C THR A 221 21.52 -8.03 -31.93
N SER A 222 20.57 -8.79 -32.46
CA SER A 222 19.67 -9.57 -31.62
C SER A 222 20.40 -10.51 -30.67
N LEU A 223 19.99 -10.50 -29.40
CA LEU A 223 20.58 -11.34 -28.36
C LEU A 223 20.43 -12.84 -28.67
N CYS A 224 19.34 -13.25 -29.34
CA CYS A 224 19.02 -14.65 -29.60
C CYS A 224 19.65 -15.21 -30.89
N SER A 225 20.48 -14.44 -31.60
CA SER A 225 21.08 -14.90 -32.87
C SER A 225 21.92 -16.17 -32.72
N ASP A 226 22.66 -16.26 -31.62
CA ASP A 226 23.48 -17.42 -31.30
C ASP A 226 22.71 -18.51 -30.51
N MET A 227 21.45 -18.23 -30.11
CA MET A 227 20.63 -19.06 -29.21
C MET A 227 19.21 -19.26 -29.76
N PRO A 228 19.05 -19.93 -30.91
CA PRO A 228 17.77 -20.03 -31.63
C PRO A 228 16.69 -20.86 -30.92
N ARG A 229 17.03 -21.57 -29.83
CA ARG A 229 16.12 -22.39 -29.03
C ARG A 229 15.87 -21.83 -27.63
N LEU A 230 16.20 -20.56 -27.39
CA LEU A 230 16.00 -19.94 -26.09
C LEU A 230 14.50 -19.78 -25.81
N HIS A 231 14.04 -20.38 -24.70
CA HIS A 231 12.65 -20.27 -24.25
C HIS A 231 12.53 -19.39 -23.02
N TRP A 232 13.58 -19.31 -22.21
CA TRP A 232 13.63 -18.49 -21.00
C TRP A 232 14.83 -17.56 -21.02
N LEU A 233 14.58 -16.28 -20.78
CA LEU A 233 15.61 -15.28 -20.51
C LEU A 233 15.33 -14.50 -19.22
N ASP A 234 16.25 -14.61 -18.25
CA ASP A 234 16.24 -13.80 -17.03
C ASP A 234 17.35 -12.75 -17.04
N LEU A 235 16.94 -11.49 -16.93
CA LEU A 235 17.80 -10.31 -16.85
C LEU A 235 17.46 -9.46 -15.62
N GLU A 236 16.81 -10.03 -14.59
CA GLU A 236 16.46 -9.30 -13.36
C GLU A 236 17.68 -8.61 -12.73
N GLY A 237 17.48 -7.41 -12.16
CA GLY A 237 18.47 -6.78 -11.29
C GLY A 237 19.69 -6.22 -12.01
N ASN A 238 19.58 -5.96 -13.31
CA ASN A 238 20.61 -5.31 -14.11
C ASN A 238 20.43 -3.78 -14.18
N ARG A 239 21.15 -3.11 -15.07
CA ARG A 239 21.15 -1.64 -15.23
C ARG A 239 20.67 -1.21 -16.61
N ILE A 240 19.89 -2.05 -17.29
CA ILE A 240 19.45 -1.83 -18.67
C ILE A 240 18.59 -0.56 -18.72
N SER A 241 18.96 0.39 -19.59
CA SER A 241 18.30 1.71 -19.66
C SER A 241 17.23 1.84 -20.74
N SER A 242 17.34 1.08 -21.82
CA SER A 242 16.50 1.20 -23.01
C SER A 242 16.49 -0.10 -23.80
N LEU A 243 15.35 -0.39 -24.43
CA LEU A 243 15.19 -1.53 -25.34
C LEU A 243 14.83 -1.04 -26.74
N THR A 244 15.47 -1.64 -27.74
CA THR A 244 15.32 -1.28 -29.15
C THR A 244 14.63 -2.40 -29.94
N GLU A 245 14.08 -2.09 -31.11
CA GLU A 245 13.46 -3.10 -32.01
C GLU A 245 14.43 -4.27 -32.31
N SER A 246 15.73 -3.99 -32.43
CA SER A 246 16.75 -4.99 -32.73
C SER A 246 17.11 -5.91 -31.56
N SER A 247 16.78 -5.52 -30.32
CA SER A 247 17.23 -6.23 -29.11
C SER A 247 16.80 -7.70 -29.10
N PHE A 248 15.56 -7.98 -29.51
CA PHE A 248 14.96 -9.31 -29.45
C PHE A 248 14.40 -9.84 -30.77
N ARG A 249 14.75 -9.22 -31.90
CA ARG A 249 14.21 -9.54 -33.23
C ARG A 249 14.21 -11.04 -33.59
N GLU A 250 15.23 -11.79 -33.17
CA GLU A 250 15.38 -13.23 -33.49
C GLU A 250 14.87 -14.16 -32.36
N CYS A 251 14.34 -13.63 -31.26
CA CYS A 251 13.86 -14.37 -30.09
C CYS A 251 12.45 -14.96 -30.26
N SER A 252 12.15 -15.58 -31.40
CA SER A 252 10.79 -16.06 -31.74
C SER A 252 10.28 -17.24 -30.88
N THR A 253 11.19 -17.98 -30.23
CA THR A 253 10.87 -19.13 -29.36
C THR A 253 10.65 -18.75 -27.90
N LEU A 254 10.88 -17.49 -27.54
CA LEU A 254 10.86 -17.06 -26.15
C LEU A 254 9.45 -17.17 -25.56
N THR A 255 9.38 -17.77 -24.37
CA THR A 255 8.15 -17.99 -23.59
C THR A 255 8.13 -17.18 -22.31
N VAL A 256 9.30 -16.94 -21.70
CA VAL A 256 9.43 -16.16 -20.46
C VAL A 256 10.54 -15.13 -20.62
N LEU A 257 10.20 -13.88 -20.34
CA LEU A 257 11.13 -12.76 -20.33
C LEU A 257 11.00 -11.96 -19.03
N VAL A 258 12.05 -12.00 -18.22
CA VAL A 258 12.14 -11.27 -16.96
C VAL A 258 13.13 -10.13 -17.11
N LEU A 259 12.63 -8.90 -16.96
CA LEU A 259 13.38 -7.64 -17.04
C LEU A 259 13.17 -6.77 -15.78
N ARG A 260 12.69 -7.40 -14.71
CA ARG A 260 12.39 -6.78 -13.42
C ARG A 260 13.63 -6.10 -12.82
N LYS A 261 13.43 -5.04 -12.02
CA LYS A 261 14.52 -4.33 -11.29
C LYS A 261 15.66 -3.85 -12.21
N ASN A 262 15.31 -3.33 -13.38
CA ASN A 262 16.25 -2.65 -14.28
C ASN A 262 16.10 -1.12 -14.19
N ARG A 263 16.62 -0.39 -15.18
CA ARG A 263 16.53 1.08 -15.26
C ARG A 263 15.85 1.53 -16.56
N ILE A 264 14.98 0.67 -17.11
CA ILE A 264 14.36 0.88 -18.43
C ILE A 264 13.50 2.13 -18.37
N ARG A 265 13.83 3.13 -19.20
CA ARG A 265 13.07 4.39 -19.34
C ARG A 265 12.15 4.39 -20.55
N SER A 266 12.63 3.84 -21.66
CA SER A 266 11.92 3.77 -22.92
C SER A 266 12.09 2.41 -23.58
N ILE A 267 11.02 1.97 -24.23
CA ILE A 267 10.98 0.78 -25.08
C ILE A 267 10.55 1.27 -26.46
N GLU A 268 11.29 0.93 -27.51
CA GLU A 268 10.88 1.27 -28.88
C GLU A 268 9.67 0.44 -29.30
N ASP A 269 8.78 1.02 -30.11
CA ASP A 269 7.68 0.29 -30.73
C ASP A 269 8.23 -0.92 -31.53
N GLY A 270 7.51 -2.04 -31.48
CA GLY A 270 7.91 -3.27 -32.18
C GLY A 270 9.01 -4.10 -31.50
N THR A 271 9.56 -3.67 -30.35
CA THR A 271 10.56 -4.45 -29.58
C THR A 271 10.15 -5.90 -29.30
N PHE A 272 8.86 -6.14 -29.02
CA PHE A 272 8.31 -7.48 -28.74
C PHE A 272 7.53 -8.09 -29.91
N SER A 273 7.64 -7.50 -31.11
CA SER A 273 6.79 -7.84 -32.25
C SER A 273 6.89 -9.30 -32.71
N THR A 274 8.05 -9.96 -32.52
CA THR A 274 8.33 -11.33 -32.96
C THR A 274 8.05 -12.39 -31.89
N MET A 275 7.75 -11.99 -30.65
CA MET A 275 7.58 -12.90 -29.50
C MET A 275 6.16 -13.46 -29.39
N HIS A 276 5.66 -14.10 -30.45
CA HIS A 276 4.28 -14.62 -30.48
C HIS A 276 3.99 -15.74 -29.47
N ARG A 277 5.03 -16.37 -28.94
CA ARG A 277 4.98 -17.47 -27.96
C ARG A 277 5.19 -17.03 -26.52
N LEU A 278 5.35 -15.73 -26.28
CA LEU A 278 5.57 -15.21 -24.94
C LEU A 278 4.35 -15.47 -24.07
N ILE A 279 4.57 -16.12 -22.93
CA ILE A 279 3.58 -16.48 -21.92
C ILE A 279 3.70 -15.51 -20.74
N GLU A 280 4.93 -15.15 -20.35
CA GLU A 280 5.20 -14.30 -19.20
C GLU A 280 6.16 -13.16 -19.57
N LEU A 281 5.76 -11.93 -19.20
CA LEU A 281 6.56 -10.73 -19.36
C LEU A 281 6.57 -9.92 -18.05
N ASP A 282 7.73 -9.83 -17.42
CA ASP A 282 7.93 -9.01 -16.22
C ASP A 282 8.81 -7.78 -16.54
N LEU A 283 8.19 -6.60 -16.51
CA LEU A 283 8.81 -5.28 -16.66
C LEU A 283 8.74 -4.47 -15.36
N SER A 284 8.44 -5.10 -14.22
CA SER A 284 8.22 -4.42 -12.96
C SER A 284 9.49 -3.78 -12.39
N VAL A 285 9.30 -2.77 -11.54
CA VAL A 285 10.42 -2.08 -10.86
C VAL A 285 11.42 -1.52 -11.87
N ASN A 286 10.92 -0.76 -12.84
CA ASN A 286 11.71 -0.05 -13.85
C ASN A 286 11.45 1.47 -13.73
N ARG A 287 11.75 2.25 -14.77
CA ARG A 287 11.61 3.71 -14.78
C ARG A 287 10.82 4.21 -16.00
N MET A 288 9.87 3.42 -16.47
CA MET A 288 9.06 3.75 -17.64
C MET A 288 8.03 4.83 -17.31
N GLU A 289 7.96 5.89 -18.11
CA GLU A 289 6.99 6.98 -17.96
C GLU A 289 5.78 6.82 -18.87
N GLU A 290 5.95 6.12 -19.99
CA GLU A 290 4.93 5.84 -20.99
C GLU A 290 5.13 4.45 -21.61
N LEU A 291 4.04 3.87 -22.12
CA LEU A 291 4.06 2.64 -22.90
C LEU A 291 3.74 2.99 -24.36
N PRO A 292 4.56 2.53 -25.33
CA PRO A 292 4.25 2.69 -26.74
C PRO A 292 2.92 2.04 -27.12
N PRO A 293 2.08 2.65 -27.98
CA PRO A 293 0.73 2.16 -28.26
C PRO A 293 0.68 0.73 -28.84
N SER A 294 1.68 0.37 -29.65
CA SER A 294 1.70 -0.93 -30.35
C SER A 294 2.57 -1.97 -29.65
N LEU A 295 3.06 -1.68 -28.44
CA LEU A 295 4.05 -2.51 -27.75
C LEU A 295 3.61 -3.97 -27.56
N PHE A 296 2.32 -4.18 -27.28
CA PHE A 296 1.77 -5.50 -26.94
C PHE A 296 0.94 -6.15 -28.05
N GLN A 297 0.81 -5.51 -29.21
CA GLN A 297 -0.15 -5.91 -30.26
C GLN A 297 0.00 -7.37 -30.74
N ASN A 298 1.23 -7.90 -30.72
CA ASN A 298 1.54 -9.25 -31.22
C ASN A 298 1.63 -10.34 -30.14
N LEU A 299 1.45 -9.99 -28.86
CA LEU A 299 1.63 -10.88 -27.70
C LEU A 299 0.35 -11.68 -27.37
N LYS A 300 -0.19 -12.41 -28.35
CA LYS A 300 -1.48 -13.11 -28.23
C LYS A 300 -1.47 -14.30 -27.25
N SER A 301 -0.28 -14.86 -26.99
CA SER A 301 -0.10 -16.00 -26.08
C SER A 301 0.17 -15.59 -24.63
N LEU A 302 0.25 -14.28 -24.36
CA LEU A 302 0.64 -13.77 -23.05
C LEU A 302 -0.43 -14.11 -22.02
N GLN A 303 -0.02 -14.77 -20.93
CA GLN A 303 -0.85 -15.14 -19.80
C GLN A 303 -0.56 -14.26 -18.59
N GLN A 304 0.68 -13.80 -18.43
CA GLN A 304 1.07 -12.95 -17.30
C GLN A 304 1.83 -11.73 -17.77
N LEU A 305 1.38 -10.56 -17.32
CA LEU A 305 2.02 -9.28 -17.57
C LEU A 305 2.21 -8.54 -16.24
N ASN A 306 3.45 -8.19 -15.94
CA ASN A 306 3.77 -7.35 -14.80
C ASN A 306 4.43 -6.05 -15.25
N ILE A 307 3.75 -4.92 -15.04
CA ILE A 307 4.26 -3.57 -15.31
C ILE A 307 4.35 -2.73 -14.03
N SER A 308 4.23 -3.37 -12.86
CA SER A 308 4.15 -2.70 -11.57
C SER A 308 5.39 -1.86 -11.26
N ASN A 309 5.26 -0.91 -10.33
CA ASN A 309 6.37 -0.10 -9.82
C ASN A 309 7.13 0.64 -10.94
N ASN A 310 6.39 1.15 -11.93
CA ASN A 310 6.89 2.08 -12.94
C ASN A 310 6.18 3.43 -12.79
N PRO A 311 6.85 4.58 -12.99
CA PRO A 311 6.27 5.91 -12.93
C PRO A 311 5.40 6.23 -14.17
N LEU A 312 4.56 5.30 -14.60
CA LEU A 312 3.70 5.45 -15.76
C LEU A 312 2.68 6.57 -15.52
N THR A 313 2.63 7.53 -16.45
CA THR A 313 1.73 8.69 -16.36
C THR A 313 0.44 8.50 -17.15
N LYS A 314 0.49 7.66 -18.19
CA LYS A 314 -0.63 7.40 -19.11
C LYS A 314 -0.65 5.94 -19.51
N VAL A 315 -1.86 5.39 -19.55
CA VAL A 315 -2.19 4.10 -20.15
C VAL A 315 -3.38 4.36 -21.07
N TYR A 316 -3.27 3.96 -22.34
CA TYR A 316 -4.32 4.19 -23.34
C TYR A 316 -5.42 3.14 -23.23
N ASP A 317 -6.65 3.49 -23.63
CA ASP A 317 -7.82 2.62 -23.50
C ASP A 317 -7.70 1.31 -24.29
N ASP A 318 -7.04 1.34 -25.44
CA ASP A 318 -6.87 0.25 -26.40
C ASP A 318 -5.56 -0.53 -26.21
N GLN A 319 -4.71 -0.12 -25.26
CA GLN A 319 -3.40 -0.71 -24.99
C GLN A 319 -3.47 -2.21 -24.71
N PHE A 320 -4.61 -2.67 -24.19
CA PHE A 320 -4.84 -4.02 -23.72
C PHE A 320 -5.80 -4.85 -24.58
N ASP A 321 -6.38 -4.26 -25.64
CA ASP A 321 -7.46 -4.89 -26.42
C ASP A 321 -7.04 -6.20 -27.09
N ASN A 322 -5.74 -6.37 -27.36
CA ASN A 322 -5.18 -7.53 -28.08
C ASN A 322 -4.90 -8.75 -27.18
N PHE A 323 -5.08 -8.63 -25.87
CA PHE A 323 -4.81 -9.71 -24.92
C PHE A 323 -5.99 -10.69 -24.83
N ILE A 324 -5.84 -11.84 -25.47
CA ILE A 324 -6.89 -12.89 -25.51
C ILE A 324 -6.73 -13.89 -24.36
N ASN A 325 -5.48 -14.21 -24.00
CA ASN A 325 -5.16 -15.28 -23.05
C ASN A 325 -4.61 -14.78 -21.72
N LEU A 326 -4.66 -13.47 -21.46
CA LEU A 326 -4.10 -12.89 -20.24
C LEU A 326 -4.90 -13.34 -19.02
N GLN A 327 -4.22 -13.99 -18.08
CA GLN A 327 -4.75 -14.55 -16.84
C GLN A 327 -4.39 -13.70 -15.63
N SER A 328 -3.22 -13.05 -15.65
CA SER A 328 -2.72 -12.17 -14.58
C SER A 328 -2.16 -10.87 -15.13
N LEU A 329 -2.60 -9.75 -14.53
CA LEU A 329 -2.11 -8.41 -14.82
C LEU A 329 -1.75 -7.68 -13.53
N SER A 330 -0.47 -7.35 -13.36
CA SER A 330 -0.01 -6.53 -12.24
C SER A 330 0.34 -5.11 -12.66
N MET A 331 -0.33 -4.16 -12.03
CA MET A 331 -0.15 -2.71 -12.16
C MET A 331 -0.05 -2.06 -10.77
N GLU A 332 0.52 -2.77 -9.80
CA GLU A 332 0.78 -2.20 -8.47
C GLU A 332 1.67 -0.95 -8.60
N GLU A 333 1.43 0.04 -7.75
CA GLU A 333 2.14 1.33 -7.75
C GLU A 333 2.04 2.15 -9.06
N VAL A 334 1.18 1.77 -10.01
CA VAL A 334 0.86 2.57 -11.20
C VAL A 334 -0.37 3.45 -10.92
N GLU A 335 -0.30 4.73 -11.28
CA GLU A 335 -1.42 5.67 -11.13
C GLU A 335 -2.09 5.92 -12.47
N ILE A 336 -3.39 5.63 -12.57
CA ILE A 336 -4.17 5.73 -13.80
C ILE A 336 -5.21 6.83 -13.61
N PRO A 337 -4.92 8.09 -14.00
CA PRO A 337 -5.83 9.22 -13.73
C PRO A 337 -7.15 9.13 -14.50
N ASN A 338 -7.16 8.51 -15.68
CA ASN A 338 -8.35 8.34 -16.52
C ASN A 338 -8.74 6.87 -16.63
N ILE A 339 -8.91 6.18 -15.50
CA ILE A 339 -9.31 4.77 -15.51
C ILE A 339 -10.75 4.62 -16.02
N SER A 340 -10.97 3.68 -16.94
CA SER A 340 -12.24 3.44 -17.61
C SER A 340 -12.54 1.93 -17.61
N ILE A 341 -13.82 1.54 -17.56
CA ILE A 341 -14.21 0.12 -17.67
C ILE A 341 -13.81 -0.43 -19.04
N ARG A 342 -13.72 0.42 -20.07
CA ARG A 342 -13.36 0.02 -21.43
C ARG A 342 -11.98 -0.63 -21.49
N MET A 343 -10.99 -0.10 -20.75
CA MET A 343 -9.63 -0.68 -20.67
C MET A 343 -9.62 -2.15 -20.27
N PHE A 344 -10.57 -2.57 -19.42
CA PHE A 344 -10.60 -3.93 -18.88
C PHE A 344 -11.69 -4.81 -19.50
N ARG A 345 -12.49 -4.27 -20.42
CA ARG A 345 -13.65 -4.98 -20.98
C ARG A 345 -13.24 -6.09 -21.94
N SER A 346 -12.11 -5.95 -22.64
CA SER A 346 -11.63 -6.94 -23.61
C SER A 346 -11.12 -8.22 -22.95
N PHE A 347 -10.77 -8.16 -21.66
CA PHE A 347 -10.26 -9.30 -20.92
C PHE A 347 -11.38 -10.33 -20.64
N SER A 348 -11.33 -11.45 -21.34
CA SER A 348 -12.25 -12.59 -21.17
C SER A 348 -11.71 -13.65 -20.20
N ASN A 349 -10.38 -13.85 -20.16
CA ASN A 349 -9.73 -14.90 -19.38
C ASN A 349 -8.96 -14.38 -18.14
N LEU A 350 -9.09 -13.09 -17.81
CA LEU A 350 -8.33 -12.48 -16.73
C LEU A 350 -8.87 -12.91 -15.36
N SER A 351 -8.03 -13.60 -14.59
CA SER A 351 -8.35 -14.15 -13.29
C SER A 351 -7.88 -13.25 -12.14
N HIS A 352 -6.69 -12.65 -12.28
CA HIS A 352 -6.03 -11.86 -11.26
C HIS A 352 -5.67 -10.47 -11.80
N ILE A 353 -5.99 -9.44 -11.03
CA ILE A 353 -5.54 -8.08 -11.31
C ILE A 353 -5.07 -7.38 -10.03
N TYR A 354 -3.92 -6.70 -10.13
CA TYR A 354 -3.31 -6.00 -9.01
C TYR A 354 -3.21 -4.51 -9.32
N PHE A 355 -3.82 -3.68 -8.48
CA PHE A 355 -3.84 -2.24 -8.61
C PHE A 355 -3.12 -1.55 -7.45
N LYS A 356 -2.79 -0.27 -7.64
CA LYS A 356 -2.32 0.59 -6.55
C LYS A 356 -3.40 0.92 -5.52
N ARG A 357 -4.65 1.11 -5.96
CA ARG A 357 -5.77 1.56 -5.12
C ARG A 357 -6.92 0.59 -5.20
N PHE A 358 -7.61 0.37 -4.07
CA PHE A 358 -8.74 -0.56 -4.01
C PHE A 358 -9.93 -0.09 -4.88
N GLU A 359 -10.15 1.23 -5.01
CA GLU A 359 -11.23 1.79 -5.83
C GLU A 359 -11.14 1.42 -7.32
N TYR A 360 -9.94 1.08 -7.82
CA TYR A 360 -9.75 0.67 -9.22
C TYR A 360 -10.37 -0.69 -9.52
N CYS A 361 -10.54 -1.54 -8.51
CA CYS A 361 -11.23 -2.82 -8.67
C CYS A 361 -12.67 -2.65 -9.19
N GLY A 362 -13.34 -1.54 -8.86
CA GLY A 362 -14.68 -1.23 -9.37
C GLY A 362 -14.78 -1.09 -10.90
N TYR A 363 -13.66 -0.87 -11.60
CA TYR A 363 -13.59 -0.76 -13.06
C TYR A 363 -13.33 -2.11 -13.76
N SER A 364 -13.10 -3.18 -12.98
CA SER A 364 -12.78 -4.53 -13.47
C SER A 364 -13.71 -5.60 -12.90
N PRO A 365 -15.04 -5.50 -13.12
CA PRO A 365 -16.01 -6.44 -12.55
C PRO A 365 -15.92 -7.85 -13.13
N ASN A 366 -15.27 -8.02 -14.29
CA ASN A 366 -15.15 -9.32 -14.96
C ASN A 366 -13.98 -10.17 -14.43
N VAL A 367 -13.19 -9.65 -13.49
CA VAL A 367 -12.01 -10.34 -12.96
C VAL A 367 -12.36 -11.08 -11.67
N ARG A 368 -11.89 -12.32 -11.53
CA ARG A 368 -12.21 -13.18 -10.37
C ARG A 368 -11.63 -12.67 -9.06
N SER A 369 -10.38 -12.21 -9.08
CA SER A 369 -9.64 -11.71 -7.92
C SER A 369 -9.00 -10.36 -8.23
N CYS A 370 -9.34 -9.33 -7.45
CA CYS A 370 -8.76 -8.00 -7.57
C CYS A 370 -8.14 -7.56 -6.24
N LYS A 371 -6.89 -7.09 -6.27
CA LYS A 371 -6.15 -6.61 -5.10
C LYS A 371 -5.75 -5.13 -5.28
N PRO A 372 -5.69 -4.32 -4.20
CA PRO A 372 -5.95 -4.65 -2.81
C PRO A 372 -7.45 -4.68 -2.46
N ASN A 373 -7.82 -5.49 -1.46
CA ASN A 373 -9.23 -5.62 -1.03
C ASN A 373 -9.72 -4.49 -0.09
N THR A 374 -8.79 -3.68 0.42
CA THR A 374 -9.06 -2.67 1.44
C THR A 374 -7.91 -1.65 1.46
N ASP A 375 -8.23 -0.40 1.79
CA ASP A 375 -7.29 0.67 2.16
C ASP A 375 -7.00 0.69 3.68
N GLY A 376 -7.50 -0.30 4.43
CA GLY A 376 -7.47 -0.37 5.89
C GLY A 376 -8.56 0.46 6.58
N ILE A 377 -9.40 1.18 5.84
CA ILE A 377 -10.45 2.06 6.36
C ILE A 377 -11.82 1.51 5.92
N SER A 378 -11.92 1.31 4.62
CA SER A 378 -13.06 0.82 3.86
C SER A 378 -12.81 -0.61 3.40
N SER A 379 -13.89 -1.33 3.15
CA SER A 379 -13.88 -2.66 2.53
C SER A 379 -14.66 -2.61 1.22
N PHE A 380 -14.62 -3.68 0.44
CA PHE A 380 -15.44 -3.81 -0.77
C PHE A 380 -16.93 -3.52 -0.51
N GLU A 381 -17.45 -4.00 0.62
CA GLU A 381 -18.87 -3.93 0.95
C GLU A 381 -19.24 -2.65 1.73
N ASN A 382 -18.33 -2.14 2.55
CA ASN A 382 -18.66 -1.18 3.61
C ASN A 382 -17.67 -0.02 3.64
N LEU A 383 -18.18 1.21 3.80
CA LEU A 383 -17.37 2.42 4.00
C LEU A 383 -16.55 2.34 5.29
N LEU A 384 -17.17 1.85 6.38
CA LEU A 384 -16.48 1.48 7.61
C LEU A 384 -16.40 -0.05 7.70
N ALA A 385 -15.22 -0.61 7.50
CA ALA A 385 -15.03 -2.07 7.52
C ALA A 385 -15.31 -2.70 8.90
N ASN A 386 -15.09 -1.96 9.99
CA ASN A 386 -15.22 -2.49 11.35
C ASN A 386 -16.61 -2.20 11.95
N ILE A 387 -17.31 -3.26 12.35
CA ILE A 387 -18.65 -3.16 12.96
C ILE A 387 -18.68 -2.36 14.27
N ILE A 388 -17.61 -2.41 15.07
CA ILE A 388 -17.49 -1.65 16.32
C ILE A 388 -17.50 -0.16 16.00
N LEU A 389 -16.74 0.26 14.98
CA LEU A 389 -16.66 1.66 14.56
C LEU A 389 -18.00 2.15 14.00
N ARG A 390 -18.72 1.33 13.23
CA ARG A 390 -20.06 1.65 12.73
C ARG A 390 -21.04 1.97 13.86
N VAL A 391 -21.11 1.12 14.88
CA VAL A 391 -21.98 1.36 16.04
C VAL A 391 -21.51 2.61 16.80
N PHE A 392 -20.21 2.75 16.99
CA PHE A 392 -19.62 3.84 17.75
C PHE A 392 -19.86 5.22 17.12
N VAL A 393 -19.80 5.34 15.79
CA VAL A 393 -20.09 6.58 15.06
C VAL A 393 -21.45 7.16 15.44
N TRP A 394 -22.49 6.31 15.48
CA TRP A 394 -23.81 6.75 15.89
C TRP A 394 -23.87 7.17 17.36
N VAL A 395 -23.34 6.33 18.26
CA VAL A 395 -23.35 6.62 19.71
C VAL A 395 -22.67 7.96 19.99
N VAL A 396 -21.49 8.19 19.43
CA VAL A 396 -20.74 9.43 19.67
C VAL A 396 -21.39 10.64 19.00
N ALA A 397 -21.91 10.50 17.78
CA ALA A 397 -22.65 11.59 17.14
C ALA A 397 -23.83 12.06 18.02
N PHE A 398 -24.62 11.13 18.55
CA PHE A 398 -25.73 11.46 19.44
C PHE A 398 -25.27 12.09 20.76
N VAL A 399 -24.24 11.54 21.40
CA VAL A 399 -23.70 12.08 22.66
C VAL A 399 -23.17 13.51 22.46
N ILE A 400 -22.43 13.76 21.38
CA ILE A 400 -21.88 15.09 21.07
C ILE A 400 -23.01 16.08 20.82
N CYS A 401 -23.95 15.78 19.90
CA CYS A 401 -25.01 16.70 19.55
C CYS A 401 -25.93 16.98 20.74
N PHE A 402 -26.41 15.95 21.43
CA PHE A 402 -27.31 16.11 22.56
C PHE A 402 -26.60 16.79 23.76
N GLY A 403 -25.39 16.36 24.09
CA GLY A 403 -24.62 16.89 25.21
C GLY A 403 -24.32 18.38 25.06
N ASN A 404 -23.89 18.81 23.87
CA ASN A 404 -23.58 20.21 23.60
C ASN A 404 -24.84 21.09 23.50
N VAL A 405 -25.91 20.62 22.85
CA VAL A 405 -27.20 21.35 22.82
C VAL A 405 -27.77 21.50 24.23
N PHE A 406 -27.72 20.45 25.04
CA PHE A 406 -28.16 20.50 26.43
C PHE A 406 -27.42 21.58 27.23
N VAL A 407 -26.09 21.66 27.08
CA VAL A 407 -25.29 22.69 27.75
C VAL A 407 -25.64 24.10 27.28
N ILE A 408 -25.86 24.30 25.97
CA ILE A 408 -26.27 25.60 25.42
C ILE A 408 -27.62 26.04 25.98
N CYS A 409 -28.62 25.16 26.00
CA CYS A 409 -29.95 25.43 26.55
C CYS A 409 -29.86 25.75 28.05
N LEU A 410 -29.20 24.89 28.82
CA LEU A 410 -29.04 25.04 30.26
C LEU A 410 -28.36 26.36 30.64
N ARG A 411 -27.25 26.71 29.97
CA ARG A 411 -26.51 27.97 30.17
C ARG A 411 -27.26 29.19 29.62
N SER A 412 -28.32 29.01 28.84
CA SER A 412 -29.19 30.09 28.37
C SER A 412 -30.35 30.35 29.33
N CYS A 413 -30.87 29.31 29.97
CA CYS A 413 -31.94 29.45 30.97
C CYS A 413 -31.43 29.93 32.33
N ILE A 414 -30.19 29.62 32.70
CA ILE A 414 -29.62 30.00 33.99
C ILE A 414 -28.84 31.32 33.85
N ALA A 415 -29.29 32.35 34.58
CA ALA A 415 -28.53 33.59 34.76
C ALA A 415 -27.16 33.28 35.38
N SER A 416 -26.09 33.45 34.60
CA SER A 416 -24.72 33.17 35.01
C SER A 416 -24.02 34.41 35.55
N GLU A 417 -23.28 34.28 36.66
CA GLU A 417 -22.49 35.38 37.26
C GLU A 417 -21.46 36.00 36.30
N ASN A 418 -20.93 35.23 35.34
CA ASN A 418 -19.93 35.69 34.37
C ASN A 418 -20.41 35.55 32.93
N GLN A 419 -20.93 36.64 32.35
CA GLN A 419 -21.52 36.63 31.00
C GLN A 419 -20.50 36.32 29.90
N HIS A 420 -19.24 36.79 30.03
CA HIS A 420 -18.17 36.57 29.04
C HIS A 420 -17.80 35.10 28.87
N HIS A 421 -17.48 34.44 29.98
CA HIS A 421 -17.14 33.03 30.02
C HIS A 421 -18.29 32.13 29.53
N THR A 422 -19.53 32.49 29.84
CA THR A 422 -20.71 31.78 29.34
C THR A 422 -20.87 31.91 27.82
N MET A 423 -20.52 33.05 27.23
CA MET A 423 -20.54 33.22 25.76
C MET A 423 -19.48 32.34 25.08
N ALA A 424 -18.25 32.29 25.62
CA ALA A 424 -17.18 31.45 25.09
C ALA A 424 -17.55 29.96 25.13
N ILE A 425 -18.10 29.46 26.25
CA ILE A 425 -18.58 28.07 26.35
C ILE A 425 -19.68 27.77 25.33
N LYS A 426 -20.66 28.67 25.17
CA LYS A 426 -21.71 28.48 24.15
C LYS A 426 -21.13 28.39 22.75
N SER A 427 -20.15 29.22 22.44
CA SER A 427 -19.46 29.20 21.14
C SER A 427 -18.67 27.90 20.93
N LEU A 428 -17.98 27.39 21.96
CA LEU A 428 -17.28 26.11 21.91
C LEU A 428 -18.25 24.94 21.65
N CYS A 429 -19.38 24.90 22.36
CA CYS A 429 -20.42 23.88 22.12
C CYS A 429 -21.00 23.96 20.70
N CYS A 430 -21.12 25.15 20.10
CA CYS A 430 -21.51 25.28 18.70
C CYS A 430 -20.48 24.66 17.75
N ALA A 431 -19.18 24.86 18.00
CA ALA A 431 -18.12 24.24 17.22
C ALA A 431 -18.12 22.71 17.38
N ASP A 432 -18.22 22.20 18.61
CA ASP A 432 -18.29 20.76 18.91
C ASP A 432 -19.50 20.07 18.26
N CYS A 433 -20.66 20.75 18.19
CA CYS A 433 -21.84 20.22 17.48
C CYS A 433 -21.56 19.95 16.00
N LEU A 434 -20.68 20.73 15.34
CA LEU A 434 -20.32 20.51 13.93
C LEU A 434 -19.60 19.16 13.73
N MET A 435 -18.77 18.74 14.69
CA MET A 435 -18.15 17.39 14.68
C MET A 435 -19.21 16.29 14.81
N GLY A 436 -20.22 16.49 15.65
CA GLY A 436 -21.35 15.54 15.76
C GLY A 436 -22.15 15.41 14.46
N ILE A 437 -22.40 16.53 13.77
CA ILE A 437 -23.06 16.55 12.45
C ILE A 437 -22.21 15.82 11.40
N TYR A 438 -20.89 16.03 11.40
CA TYR A 438 -19.95 15.29 10.55
C TYR A 438 -20.08 13.78 10.74
N LEU A 439 -20.00 13.29 11.98
CA LEU A 439 -20.11 11.85 12.27
C LEU A 439 -21.48 11.29 11.88
N PHE A 440 -22.56 12.04 12.11
CA PHE A 440 -23.90 11.65 11.69
C PHE A 440 -23.98 11.40 10.18
N PHE A 441 -23.42 12.28 9.36
CA PHE A 441 -23.40 12.09 7.91
C PHE A 441 -22.53 10.91 7.49
N ILE A 442 -21.35 10.72 8.10
CA ILE A 442 -20.52 9.54 7.82
C ILE A 442 -21.29 8.24 8.13
N GLY A 443 -21.97 8.17 9.28
CA GLY A 443 -22.82 7.03 9.63
C GLY A 443 -23.98 6.83 8.64
N ALA A 444 -24.63 7.92 8.20
CA ALA A 444 -25.73 7.85 7.23
C ALA A 444 -25.27 7.36 5.85
N PHE A 445 -24.10 7.79 5.37
CA PHE A 445 -23.55 7.34 4.08
C PHE A 445 -22.99 5.91 4.15
N ASP A 446 -22.44 5.50 5.29
CA ASP A 446 -22.05 4.10 5.52
C ASP A 446 -23.28 3.16 5.47
N VAL A 447 -24.43 3.56 6.04
CA VAL A 447 -25.69 2.82 5.89
C VAL A 447 -26.20 2.85 4.44
N LYS A 448 -26.09 3.99 3.76
CA LYS A 448 -26.56 4.15 2.37
C LYS A 448 -25.82 3.23 1.40
N TYR A 449 -24.52 3.02 1.61
CA TYR A 449 -23.66 2.22 0.74
C TYR A 449 -23.38 0.82 1.29
N TYR A 450 -24.18 0.35 2.26
CA TYR A 450 -24.02 -0.96 2.87
C TYR A 450 -24.10 -2.08 1.83
N GLY A 451 -23.08 -2.93 1.78
CA GLY A 451 -22.99 -4.10 0.88
C GLY A 451 -22.40 -3.81 -0.51
N GLU A 452 -22.38 -2.55 -0.97
CA GLU A 452 -21.97 -2.20 -2.34
C GLU A 452 -21.06 -0.95 -2.38
N TYR A 453 -20.28 -0.69 -1.33
CA TYR A 453 -19.48 0.53 -1.23
C TYR A 453 -18.49 0.72 -2.40
N ASN A 454 -17.81 -0.33 -2.84
CA ASN A 454 -16.78 -0.23 -3.89
C ASN A 454 -17.32 0.39 -5.20
N ARG A 455 -18.55 0.08 -5.58
CA ARG A 455 -19.20 0.65 -6.78
C ARG A 455 -19.37 2.17 -6.70
N HIS A 456 -19.53 2.68 -5.49
CA HIS A 456 -19.78 4.09 -5.21
C HIS A 456 -18.57 4.82 -4.63
N ALA A 457 -17.48 4.12 -4.29
CA ALA A 457 -16.32 4.68 -3.61
C ALA A 457 -15.73 5.89 -4.36
N HIS A 458 -15.44 5.74 -5.65
CA HIS A 458 -14.91 6.83 -6.48
C HIS A 458 -15.88 8.03 -6.54
N ILE A 459 -17.17 7.77 -6.78
CA ILE A 459 -18.20 8.83 -6.89
C ILE A 459 -18.37 9.55 -5.56
N TRP A 460 -18.36 8.82 -4.44
CA TRP A 460 -18.47 9.37 -3.09
C TRP A 460 -17.28 10.27 -2.76
N MET A 461 -16.06 9.77 -2.97
CA MET A 461 -14.83 10.48 -2.68
C MET A 461 -14.64 11.74 -3.54
N GLU A 462 -15.06 11.71 -4.80
CA GLU A 462 -15.07 12.92 -5.65
C GLU A 462 -16.24 13.87 -5.40
N SER A 463 -17.26 13.45 -4.66
CA SER A 463 -18.47 14.23 -4.46
C SER A 463 -18.22 15.51 -3.66
N LEU A 464 -18.96 16.57 -4.01
CA LEU A 464 -19.01 17.80 -3.22
C LEU A 464 -19.52 17.53 -1.79
N SER A 465 -20.40 16.55 -1.61
CA SER A 465 -20.92 16.15 -0.31
C SER A 465 -19.81 15.70 0.64
N CYS A 466 -18.94 14.78 0.20
CA CYS A 466 -17.79 14.33 0.96
C CYS A 466 -16.87 15.50 1.33
N GLN A 467 -16.56 16.37 0.36
CA GLN A 467 -15.69 17.53 0.60
C GLN A 467 -16.27 18.53 1.61
N LEU A 468 -17.58 18.81 1.56
CA LEU A 468 -18.25 19.71 2.51
C LEU A 468 -18.36 19.11 3.91
N ILE A 469 -18.60 17.80 4.02
CA ILE A 469 -18.62 17.08 5.29
C ILE A 469 -17.22 17.11 5.93
N GLY A 470 -16.19 16.88 5.14
CA GLY A 470 -14.78 16.98 5.57
C GLY A 470 -14.37 18.37 6.06
N SER A 471 -14.77 19.42 5.34
CA SER A 471 -14.47 20.80 5.73
C SER A 471 -15.20 21.22 7.01
N LEU A 472 -16.40 20.65 7.28
CA LEU A 472 -17.13 20.85 8.53
C LEU A 472 -16.36 20.30 9.73
N ALA A 473 -15.77 19.11 9.59
CA ALA A 473 -14.95 18.50 10.63
C ALA A 473 -13.70 19.34 10.90
N MET A 474 -13.00 19.78 9.84
CA MET A 474 -11.84 20.66 9.93
C MET A 474 -12.18 21.99 10.64
N LEU A 475 -13.30 22.61 10.27
CA LEU A 475 -13.79 23.82 10.92
C LEU A 475 -14.04 23.61 12.41
N SER A 476 -14.71 22.50 12.75
CA SER A 476 -15.02 22.12 14.13
C SER A 476 -13.76 21.96 14.98
N THR A 477 -12.76 21.21 14.51
CA THR A 477 -11.54 20.94 15.28
C THR A 477 -10.71 22.20 15.50
N GLU A 478 -10.50 22.98 14.45
CA GLU A 478 -9.63 24.17 14.50
C GLU A 478 -10.25 25.29 15.34
N VAL A 479 -11.55 25.56 15.17
CA VAL A 479 -12.25 26.53 16.01
C VAL A 479 -12.23 26.09 17.47
N SER A 480 -12.39 24.80 17.76
CA SER A 480 -12.39 24.30 19.14
C SER A 480 -11.04 24.52 19.83
N VAL A 481 -9.91 24.21 19.17
CA VAL A 481 -8.55 24.43 19.73
C VAL A 481 -8.26 25.92 19.94
N LEU A 482 -8.64 26.78 18.98
CA LEU A 482 -8.49 28.23 19.12
C LEU A 482 -9.37 28.80 20.24
N MET A 483 -10.59 28.27 20.41
CA MET A 483 -11.50 28.65 21.50
C MET A 483 -10.97 28.21 22.87
N LEU A 484 -10.45 26.98 22.97
CA LEU A 484 -9.71 26.50 24.15
C LEU A 484 -8.60 27.50 24.48
N THR A 485 -7.72 27.78 23.54
CA THR A 485 -6.59 28.70 23.71
C THR A 485 -7.04 30.07 24.21
N TYR A 486 -8.09 30.64 23.60
CA TYR A 486 -8.69 31.90 24.04
C TYR A 486 -9.19 31.84 25.50
N MET A 487 -9.94 30.80 25.87
CA MET A 487 -10.45 30.63 27.23
C MET A 487 -9.31 30.48 28.24
N THR A 488 -8.20 29.80 27.88
CA THR A 488 -7.03 29.68 28.76
C THR A 488 -6.33 31.03 28.96
N LEU A 489 -6.16 31.81 27.89
CA LEU A 489 -5.49 33.10 27.90
C LEU A 489 -6.32 34.15 28.68
N GLU A 490 -7.64 34.18 28.49
CA GLU A 490 -8.55 35.04 29.24
C GLU A 490 -8.36 34.82 30.74
N LYS A 491 -8.34 33.56 31.19
CA LYS A 491 -8.14 33.22 32.61
C LYS A 491 -6.74 33.53 33.11
N TYR A 492 -5.72 33.27 32.31
CA TYR A 492 -4.35 33.61 32.64
C TYR A 492 -4.20 35.12 32.92
N LEU A 493 -4.73 35.97 32.04
CA LEU A 493 -4.66 37.42 32.21
C LEU A 493 -5.39 37.88 33.49
N CYS A 494 -6.59 37.35 33.76
CA CYS A 494 -7.33 37.71 34.97
C CYS A 494 -6.65 37.27 36.28
N ILE A 495 -6.01 36.10 36.31
CA ILE A 495 -5.43 35.53 37.53
C ILE A 495 -4.02 36.09 37.80
N VAL A 496 -3.21 36.26 36.76
CA VAL A 496 -1.81 36.72 36.92
C VAL A 496 -1.71 38.24 37.03
N PHE A 497 -2.61 38.99 36.38
CA PHE A 497 -2.58 40.45 36.36
C PHE A 497 -3.89 41.09 36.88
N PRO A 498 -4.20 40.93 38.18
CA PRO A 498 -5.49 41.37 38.74
C PRO A 498 -5.70 42.90 38.76
N PHE A 499 -4.63 43.70 38.73
CA PHE A 499 -4.70 45.17 38.81
C PHE A 499 -4.50 45.89 37.47
N ASN A 500 -4.22 45.14 36.40
CA ASN A 500 -4.14 45.74 35.08
C ASN A 500 -5.57 45.91 34.55
N HIS A 501 -5.93 47.09 34.06
CA HIS A 501 -7.29 47.46 33.62
C HIS A 501 -7.78 46.71 32.35
N TYR A 502 -7.33 45.47 32.14
CA TYR A 502 -7.78 44.58 31.07
C TYR A 502 -9.14 43.96 31.43
N HIS A 503 -10.18 44.79 31.58
CA HIS A 503 -11.55 44.29 31.60
C HIS A 503 -12.03 44.12 30.16
N VAL A 504 -12.03 42.88 29.68
CA VAL A 504 -12.53 42.53 28.35
C VAL A 504 -14.04 42.75 28.32
N GLY A 505 -14.47 43.86 27.71
CA GLY A 505 -15.88 44.18 27.55
C GLY A 505 -16.59 43.19 26.61
N ARG A 506 -17.94 43.17 26.66
CA ARG A 506 -18.78 42.21 25.90
C ARG A 506 -18.54 42.31 24.39
N LYS A 507 -18.33 43.53 23.88
CA LYS A 507 -18.02 43.80 22.47
C LYS A 507 -16.66 43.21 22.08
N THR A 508 -15.66 43.31 22.96
CA THR A 508 -14.32 42.78 22.73
C THR A 508 -14.31 41.26 22.73
N THR A 509 -15.00 40.60 23.69
CA THR A 509 -15.21 39.14 23.68
C THR A 509 -15.87 38.70 22.38
N LEU A 510 -16.96 39.37 21.97
CA LEU A 510 -17.65 39.04 20.73
C LEU A 510 -16.74 39.17 19.50
N CYS A 511 -15.95 40.25 19.43
CA CYS A 511 -14.98 40.46 18.36
C CYS A 511 -13.99 39.30 18.26
N TYR A 512 -13.35 38.90 19.38
CA TYR A 512 -12.44 37.74 19.39
C TYR A 512 -13.12 36.44 18.96
N LEU A 513 -14.32 36.15 19.46
CA LEU A 513 -15.07 34.95 19.06
C LEU A 513 -15.38 34.97 17.55
N THR A 514 -15.80 36.11 17.00
CA THR A 514 -16.06 36.24 15.56
C THR A 514 -14.78 36.11 14.72
N SER A 515 -13.66 36.63 15.20
CA SER A 515 -12.36 36.48 14.52
C SER A 515 -11.88 35.04 14.51
N ILE A 516 -12.07 34.29 15.61
CA ILE A 516 -11.75 32.85 15.66
C ILE A 516 -12.59 32.07 14.66
N TRP A 517 -13.90 32.32 14.58
CA TRP A 517 -14.77 31.69 13.58
C TRP A 517 -14.37 32.04 12.15
N ALA A 518 -14.04 33.31 11.88
CA ALA A 518 -13.59 33.75 10.57
C ALA A 518 -12.28 33.05 10.17
N LEU A 519 -11.31 32.95 11.09
CA LEU A 519 -10.05 32.25 10.85
C LEU A 519 -10.28 30.75 10.59
N GLY A 520 -11.10 30.09 11.42
CA GLY A 520 -11.45 28.69 11.21
C GLY A 520 -12.13 28.43 9.87
N PHE A 521 -13.03 29.32 9.45
CA PHE A 521 -13.70 29.22 8.15
C PHE A 521 -12.72 29.39 6.99
N ILE A 522 -11.79 30.35 7.10
CA ILE A 522 -10.71 30.52 6.12
C ILE A 522 -9.88 29.24 6.01
N ILE A 523 -9.46 28.65 7.14
CA ILE A 523 -8.71 27.40 7.16
C ILE A 523 -9.51 26.27 6.49
N ALA A 524 -10.79 26.11 6.82
CA ALA A 524 -11.60 25.06 6.21
C ALA A 524 -11.81 25.23 4.69
N VAL A 525 -11.86 26.46 4.18
CA VAL A 525 -12.23 26.76 2.78
C VAL A 525 -11.03 26.90 1.84
N ILE A 526 -9.84 27.27 2.32
CA ILE A 526 -8.62 27.42 1.48
C ILE A 526 -8.39 26.25 0.49
N PRO A 527 -8.55 24.97 0.89
CA PRO A 527 -8.32 23.84 -0.03
C PRO A 527 -9.24 23.80 -1.26
N PHE A 528 -10.37 24.52 -1.25
CA PHE A 528 -11.27 24.61 -2.40
C PHE A 528 -10.82 25.60 -3.47
N TRP A 529 -9.91 26.52 -3.16
CA TRP A 529 -9.56 27.63 -4.06
C TRP A 529 -8.79 27.17 -5.30
N ASP A 530 -7.85 26.23 -5.12
CA ASP A 530 -7.02 25.75 -6.21
C ASP A 530 -6.86 24.22 -6.22
N ARG A 531 -7.57 23.57 -7.16
CA ARG A 531 -7.44 22.12 -7.40
C ARG A 531 -6.06 21.73 -7.95
N GLN A 532 -5.31 22.64 -8.58
CA GLN A 532 -3.97 22.33 -9.04
C GLN A 532 -2.98 22.18 -7.89
N THR A 533 -3.05 23.04 -6.87
CA THR A 533 -2.18 22.94 -5.68
C THR A 533 -2.65 21.88 -4.68
N PHE A 534 -3.96 21.83 -4.39
CA PHE A 534 -4.50 20.99 -3.31
C PHE A 534 -5.04 19.63 -3.77
N GLY A 535 -5.47 19.51 -5.04
CA GLY A 535 -6.16 18.32 -5.52
C GLY A 535 -7.51 18.11 -4.83
N ASN A 536 -7.98 16.86 -4.74
CA ASN A 536 -9.18 16.50 -3.97
C ASN A 536 -8.84 16.38 -2.47
N TYR A 537 -8.49 17.48 -1.81
CA TYR A 537 -7.91 17.49 -0.45
C TYR A 537 -8.74 16.73 0.60
N TYR A 538 -10.06 16.99 0.64
CA TYR A 538 -10.96 16.33 1.58
C TYR A 538 -11.41 14.94 1.11
N GLY A 539 -11.56 14.73 -0.20
CA GLY A 539 -12.08 13.49 -0.78
C GLY A 539 -11.02 12.43 -1.10
N ARG A 540 -9.91 12.38 -0.35
CA ARG A 540 -8.86 11.37 -0.56
C ARG A 540 -9.14 10.04 0.12
N ASN A 541 -10.06 9.99 1.07
CA ASN A 541 -10.45 8.79 1.80
C ASN A 541 -11.97 8.70 1.94
N GLY A 542 -12.47 7.51 2.26
CA GLY A 542 -13.90 7.27 2.47
C GLY A 542 -14.52 8.11 3.60
N VAL A 543 -13.72 8.54 4.58
CA VAL A 543 -14.17 9.33 5.75
C VAL A 543 -14.08 10.85 5.55
N CYS A 544 -13.58 11.29 4.40
CA CYS A 544 -13.47 12.70 3.99
C CYS A 544 -12.62 13.60 4.91
N PHE A 545 -11.64 13.06 5.66
CA PHE A 545 -10.87 13.82 6.64
C PHE A 545 -9.36 13.90 6.29
N PRO A 546 -8.75 15.10 6.30
CA PRO A 546 -7.42 15.34 5.72
C PRO A 546 -6.23 15.02 6.65
N LEU A 547 -6.29 13.88 7.36
CA LEU A 547 -5.21 13.41 8.25
C LEU A 547 -4.20 12.49 7.55
N HIS A 548 -4.31 12.30 6.24
CA HIS A 548 -3.58 11.25 5.52
C HIS A 548 -2.06 11.44 5.43
N SER A 549 -1.40 10.31 5.14
CA SER A 549 0.04 10.08 5.13
C SER A 549 0.50 9.43 3.81
N ASP A 550 -0.02 9.87 2.67
CA ASP A 550 0.41 9.27 1.40
C ASP A 550 1.68 9.93 0.85
N GLN A 551 2.57 9.07 0.32
CA GLN A 551 3.84 9.47 -0.28
C GLN A 551 3.66 10.43 -1.48
N MET A 552 2.48 10.48 -2.09
CA MET A 552 2.16 11.28 -3.28
C MET A 552 1.19 12.44 -3.03
N GLU A 553 1.07 12.94 -1.79
CA GLU A 553 0.42 14.24 -1.60
C GLU A 553 1.16 15.31 -2.41
N LYS A 554 0.40 16.07 -3.22
CA LYS A 554 0.91 17.30 -3.83
C LYS A 554 1.62 18.13 -2.74
N PRO A 555 2.83 18.66 -3.01
CA PRO A 555 3.64 19.31 -1.99
C PRO A 555 2.91 20.46 -1.28
N GLY A 556 2.01 21.16 -1.99
CA GLY A 556 1.15 22.20 -1.41
C GLY A 556 0.16 21.67 -0.36
N ALA A 557 -0.59 20.61 -0.68
CA ALA A 557 -1.52 19.97 0.25
C ALA A 557 -0.83 19.44 1.52
N ARG A 558 0.34 18.81 1.35
CA ARG A 558 1.13 18.29 2.47
C ARG A 558 1.62 19.41 3.39
N CYS A 559 2.17 20.47 2.80
CA CYS A 559 2.63 21.65 3.54
C CYS A 559 1.49 22.27 4.34
N TYR A 560 0.32 22.40 3.72
CA TYR A 560 -0.87 22.95 4.35
C TYR A 560 -1.39 22.09 5.51
N SER A 561 -1.59 20.78 5.30
CA SER A 561 -2.03 19.84 6.34
C SER A 561 -1.06 19.84 7.53
N THR A 562 0.25 19.89 7.26
CA THR A 562 1.30 19.96 8.29
C THR A 562 1.24 21.29 9.05
N ALA A 563 1.10 22.41 8.35
CA ALA A 563 1.02 23.73 8.96
C ALA A 563 -0.17 23.86 9.92
N VAL A 564 -1.32 23.26 9.58
CA VAL A 564 -2.52 23.30 10.40
C VAL A 564 -2.44 22.30 11.55
N PHE A 565 -2.35 21.00 11.24
CA PHE A 565 -2.44 19.94 12.27
C PHE A 565 -1.22 19.84 13.18
N LEU A 566 -0.03 20.21 12.71
CA LEU A 566 1.18 20.23 13.53
C LEU A 566 1.55 21.66 13.92
N GLY A 567 1.64 22.59 12.98
CA GLY A 567 2.12 23.96 13.25
C GLY A 567 1.20 24.75 14.20
N LEU A 568 0.00 25.10 13.72
CA LEU A 568 -0.95 25.96 14.45
C LEU A 568 -1.38 25.30 15.78
N ASN A 569 -1.71 24.01 15.74
CA ASN A 569 -2.15 23.30 16.94
C ASN A 569 -1.02 23.14 17.97
N LEU A 570 0.23 22.86 17.57
CA LEU A 570 1.35 22.83 18.52
C LEU A 570 1.59 24.18 19.19
N VAL A 571 1.50 25.29 18.42
CA VAL A 571 1.62 26.64 18.98
C VAL A 571 0.51 26.91 20.01
N ALA A 572 -0.74 26.55 19.68
CA ALA A 572 -1.86 26.65 20.61
C ALA A 572 -1.60 25.88 21.91
N PHE A 573 -1.13 24.62 21.82
CA PHE A 573 -0.77 23.82 23.00
C PHE A 573 0.36 24.42 23.83
N ILE A 574 1.40 24.96 23.20
CA ILE A 574 2.50 25.62 23.91
C ILE A 574 1.97 26.83 24.70
N VAL A 575 1.13 27.66 24.07
CA VAL A 575 0.50 28.81 24.74
C VAL A 575 -0.36 28.36 25.92
N ILE A 576 -1.15 27.31 25.74
CA ILE A 576 -2.00 26.72 26.78
C ILE A 576 -1.15 26.25 27.96
N VAL A 577 -0.14 25.41 27.72
CA VAL A 577 0.73 24.85 28.77
C VAL A 577 1.49 25.94 29.51
N PHE A 578 2.03 26.93 28.79
CA PHE A 578 2.70 28.08 29.38
C PHE A 578 1.76 28.89 30.28
N SER A 579 0.54 29.17 29.79
CA SER A 579 -0.47 29.94 30.52
C SER A 579 -0.88 29.24 31.82
N TYR A 580 -1.06 27.91 31.80
CA TYR A 580 -1.41 27.14 32.99
C TYR A 580 -0.28 27.02 34.00
N THR A 581 0.94 26.77 33.52
CA THR A 581 2.12 26.68 34.40
C THR A 581 2.28 28.00 35.17
N SER A 582 2.15 29.12 34.47
CA SER A 582 2.22 30.46 35.06
C SER A 582 1.04 30.76 35.99
N MET A 583 -0.17 30.36 35.62
CA MET A 583 -1.37 30.50 36.46
C MET A 583 -1.23 29.73 37.77
N PHE A 584 -0.80 28.47 37.72
CA PHE A 584 -0.62 27.62 38.90
C PHE A 584 0.49 28.15 39.81
N TYR A 585 1.60 28.62 39.23
CA TYR A 585 2.66 29.28 39.98
C TYR A 585 2.18 30.55 40.68
N SER A 586 1.41 31.40 40.00
CA SER A 586 0.82 32.61 40.59
C SER A 586 -0.14 32.29 41.73
N VAL A 587 -1.00 31.28 41.56
CA VAL A 587 -1.93 30.80 42.60
C VAL A 587 -1.17 30.25 43.81
N GLN A 588 -0.09 29.48 43.62
CA GLN A 588 0.76 29.01 44.72
C GLN A 588 1.47 30.15 45.45
N LYS A 589 1.91 31.18 44.72
CA LYS A 589 2.53 32.37 45.31
C LYS A 589 1.54 33.18 46.15
N THR A 590 0.32 33.39 45.63
CA THR A 590 -0.75 34.11 46.34
C THR A 590 -1.38 33.29 47.48
N ALA A 591 -1.29 31.95 47.43
CA ALA A 591 -1.71 31.04 48.50
C ALA A 591 -1.08 31.36 49.85
N LYS A 592 0.21 31.72 49.85
CA LYS A 592 0.97 32.01 51.08
C LYS A 592 0.51 33.28 51.78
N THR A 593 -0.25 34.14 51.10
CA THR A 593 -0.62 35.48 51.56
C THR A 593 -2.14 35.66 51.73
N ALA A 594 -2.97 34.74 51.20
CA ALA A 594 -4.44 34.89 51.13
C ALA A 594 -5.22 34.08 52.18
N ARG A 595 -6.44 34.53 52.52
CA ARG A 595 -7.39 33.79 53.39
C ARG A 595 -7.74 32.42 52.80
N GLN A 596 -7.74 31.39 53.65
CA GLN A 596 -7.94 29.96 53.30
C GLN A 596 -9.17 29.68 52.41
N THR A 597 -10.27 30.42 52.59
CA THR A 597 -11.54 30.22 51.86
C THR A 597 -11.49 30.72 50.41
N VAL A 598 -10.83 31.85 50.15
CA VAL A 598 -10.64 32.37 48.78
C VAL A 598 -9.64 31.49 48.03
N PHE A 599 -8.57 31.06 48.71
CA PHE A 599 -7.58 30.15 48.17
C PHE A 599 -8.18 28.81 47.71
N ASN A 600 -9.04 28.18 48.52
CA ASN A 600 -9.68 26.91 48.16
C ASN A 600 -10.60 27.02 46.94
N ARG A 601 -11.23 28.19 46.71
CA ARG A 601 -12.08 28.43 45.54
C ARG A 601 -11.26 28.55 44.26
N GLU A 602 -10.20 29.35 44.26
CA GLU A 602 -9.32 29.54 43.10
C GLU A 602 -8.59 28.24 42.72
N VAL A 603 -8.13 27.45 43.70
CA VAL A 603 -7.50 26.14 43.45
C VAL A 603 -8.49 25.13 42.86
N SER A 604 -9.73 25.11 43.32
CA SER A 604 -10.76 24.22 42.75
C SER A 604 -11.08 24.57 41.30
N ILE A 605 -11.02 25.85 40.94
CA ILE A 605 -11.23 26.33 39.57
C ILE A 605 -10.03 25.93 38.69
N ALA A 606 -8.80 26.20 39.16
CA ALA A 606 -7.57 25.86 38.43
C ALA A 606 -7.42 24.35 38.17
N LYS A 607 -7.71 23.49 39.16
CA LYS A 607 -7.70 22.02 39.00
C LYS A 607 -8.67 21.53 37.93
N ARG A 608 -9.84 22.15 37.81
CA ARG A 608 -10.85 21.78 36.82
C ARG A 608 -10.37 22.09 35.40
N PHE A 609 -9.80 23.28 35.21
CA PHE A 609 -9.23 23.68 33.93
C PHE A 609 -8.02 22.83 33.52
N PHE A 610 -7.21 22.39 34.48
CA PHE A 610 -6.13 21.44 34.24
C PHE A 610 -6.63 20.13 33.62
N PHE A 611 -7.71 19.53 34.16
CA PHE A 611 -8.28 18.29 33.60
C PHE A 611 -8.84 18.47 32.19
N ILE A 612 -9.46 19.62 31.90
CA ILE A 612 -9.96 19.97 30.56
C ILE A 612 -8.82 19.98 29.53
N VAL A 613 -7.71 20.62 29.88
CA VAL A 613 -6.57 20.76 28.97
C VAL A 613 -5.80 19.46 28.85
N LEU A 614 -5.74 18.67 29.91
CA LEU A 614 -5.15 17.34 29.88
C LEU A 614 -5.94 16.42 28.94
N THR A 615 -7.28 16.42 28.99
CA THR A 615 -8.09 15.59 28.09
C THR A 615 -7.94 15.99 26.63
N ASP A 616 -7.87 17.30 26.36
CA ASP A 616 -7.62 17.82 25.01
C ASP A 616 -6.22 17.43 24.50
N ALA A 617 -5.18 17.64 25.31
CA ALA A 617 -3.80 17.26 24.98
C ALA A 617 -3.65 15.76 24.70
N LEU A 618 -4.31 14.90 25.49
CA LEU A 618 -4.29 13.45 25.30
C LEU A 618 -4.93 13.02 23.96
N CYS A 619 -5.95 13.74 23.48
CA CYS A 619 -6.58 13.47 22.18
C CYS A 619 -5.71 13.93 21.00
N TRP A 620 -4.88 14.95 21.20
CA TRP A 620 -4.02 15.51 20.15
C TRP A 620 -2.64 14.83 20.03
N ILE A 621 -2.13 14.20 21.09
CA ILE A 621 -0.86 13.44 21.05
C ILE A 621 -0.84 12.41 19.90
N PRO A 622 -1.86 11.54 19.72
CA PRO A 622 -1.89 10.60 18.60
C PRO A 622 -1.82 11.29 17.24
N ILE A 623 -2.48 12.44 17.08
CA ILE A 623 -2.50 13.21 15.83
C ILE A 623 -1.12 13.77 15.50
N PHE A 624 -0.44 14.35 16.49
CA PHE A 624 0.93 14.83 16.33
C PHE A 624 1.89 13.69 16.00
N LEU A 625 1.78 12.55 16.69
CA LEU A 625 2.61 11.37 16.43
C LEU A 625 2.39 10.85 15.01
N LEU A 626 1.14 10.70 14.57
CA LEU A 626 0.83 10.25 13.22
C LEU A 626 1.38 11.21 12.17
N LYS A 627 1.28 12.53 12.36
CA LYS A 627 1.84 13.50 11.42
C LYS A 627 3.38 13.54 11.43
N ILE A 628 4.03 13.35 12.56
CA ILE A 628 5.49 13.21 12.62
C ILE A 628 5.96 11.95 11.91
N LEU A 629 5.31 10.80 12.15
CA LEU A 629 5.60 9.54 11.47
C LEU A 629 5.38 9.64 9.96
N SER A 630 4.34 10.37 9.56
CA SER A 630 4.07 10.70 8.16
C SER A 630 5.20 11.51 7.51
N LEU A 631 5.74 12.52 8.20
CA LEU A 631 6.90 13.30 7.73
C LEU A 631 8.17 12.45 7.63
N LEU A 632 8.33 11.47 8.52
CA LEU A 632 9.42 10.47 8.48
C LEU A 632 9.23 9.39 7.40
N ARG A 633 8.16 9.46 6.61
CA ARG A 633 7.82 8.52 5.53
C ARG A 633 7.66 7.06 5.99
N VAL A 634 7.23 6.85 7.24
CA VAL A 634 6.88 5.53 7.75
C VAL A 634 5.50 5.13 7.19
N GLN A 635 5.35 3.89 6.72
CA GLN A 635 4.05 3.36 6.28
C GLN A 635 3.14 3.17 7.50
N ILE A 636 1.96 3.80 7.48
CA ILE A 636 0.98 3.74 8.57
C ILE A 636 -0.25 3.00 8.06
N ALA A 637 -0.72 2.01 8.82
CA ALA A 637 -1.95 1.30 8.47
C ALA A 637 -3.16 2.25 8.50
N GLY A 638 -3.99 2.22 7.45
CA GLY A 638 -5.21 3.03 7.35
C GLY A 638 -6.17 2.81 8.53
N THR A 639 -6.18 1.62 9.12
CA THR A 639 -6.96 1.29 10.32
C THR A 639 -6.66 2.21 11.49
N ILE A 640 -5.40 2.58 11.71
CA ILE A 640 -4.98 3.47 12.80
C ILE A 640 -5.54 4.87 12.57
N ILE A 641 -5.46 5.37 11.33
CA ILE A 641 -5.99 6.67 10.94
C ILE A 641 -7.50 6.72 11.18
N LEU A 642 -8.22 5.65 10.82
CA LEU A 642 -9.66 5.52 11.04
C LEU A 642 -10.01 5.62 12.54
N TRP A 643 -9.32 4.89 13.41
CA TRP A 643 -9.53 4.99 14.87
C TRP A 643 -9.26 6.40 15.40
N VAL A 644 -8.23 7.09 14.91
CA VAL A 644 -7.97 8.45 15.37
C VAL A 644 -9.08 9.42 14.95
N VAL A 645 -9.53 9.36 13.70
CA VAL A 645 -10.55 10.29 13.16
C VAL A 645 -11.95 10.01 13.73
N ILE A 646 -12.35 8.75 13.81
CA ILE A 646 -13.72 8.37 14.24
C ILE A 646 -13.84 8.26 15.77
N PHE A 647 -12.78 7.87 16.47
CA PHE A 647 -12.83 7.61 17.91
C PHE A 647 -12.12 8.70 18.71
N ILE A 648 -10.82 8.93 18.49
CA ILE A 648 -10.02 9.81 19.37
C ILE A 648 -10.42 11.28 19.26
N LEU A 649 -10.49 11.79 18.03
CA LEU A 649 -10.77 13.20 17.75
C LEU A 649 -12.14 13.66 18.30
N PRO A 650 -13.25 12.90 18.13
CA PRO A 650 -14.56 13.35 18.59
C PRO A 650 -14.80 13.17 20.10
N ILE A 651 -14.01 12.33 20.79
CA ILE A 651 -14.13 12.13 22.25
C ILE A 651 -13.97 13.45 23.00
N ASN A 652 -13.09 14.33 22.54
CA ASN A 652 -12.89 15.63 23.16
C ASN A 652 -14.20 16.45 23.17
N SER A 653 -14.87 16.53 22.02
CA SER A 653 -16.16 17.21 21.86
C SER A 653 -17.29 16.56 22.66
N ALA A 654 -17.20 15.26 22.97
CA ALA A 654 -18.15 14.56 23.82
C ALA A 654 -17.92 14.82 25.32
N LEU A 655 -16.67 14.96 25.75
CA LEU A 655 -16.29 15.17 27.15
C LEU A 655 -16.43 16.64 27.58
N ASN A 656 -16.26 17.59 26.65
CA ASN A 656 -16.36 19.04 26.91
C ASN A 656 -17.61 19.43 27.73
N PRO A 657 -18.85 19.04 27.36
CA PRO A 657 -20.06 19.31 28.15
C PRO A 657 -19.96 18.92 29.63
N ILE A 658 -19.39 17.74 29.91
CA ILE A 658 -19.26 17.18 31.26
C ILE A 658 -18.28 18.04 32.07
N LEU A 659 -17.14 18.36 31.46
CA LEU A 659 -16.06 19.08 32.10
C LEU A 659 -16.41 20.56 32.35
N TYR A 660 -17.13 21.23 31.44
CA TYR A 660 -17.45 22.66 31.55
C TYR A 660 -18.70 23.01 32.35
N THR A 661 -19.67 22.10 32.44
CA THR A 661 -20.97 22.44 33.02
C THR A 661 -21.45 21.45 34.08
N ILE A 662 -21.36 20.13 33.83
CA ILE A 662 -21.93 19.13 34.74
C ILE A 662 -21.16 19.01 36.07
N THR A 663 -19.84 19.20 36.04
CA THR A 663 -18.98 19.12 37.25
C THR A 663 -19.01 20.39 38.13
N THR A 664 -19.81 21.40 37.79
CA THR A 664 -19.85 22.68 38.55
C THR A 664 -20.70 22.58 39.82
N ARG A 665 -20.20 23.06 40.98
CA ARG A 665 -20.96 23.08 42.25
C ARG A 665 -22.31 23.78 42.15
N ALA A 666 -22.36 24.94 41.48
CA ALA A 666 -23.61 25.68 41.23
C ALA A 666 -24.66 24.86 40.46
N PHE A 667 -24.22 23.94 39.58
CA PHE A 667 -25.10 23.04 38.86
C PHE A 667 -25.55 21.87 39.75
N GLN A 668 -24.63 21.24 40.48
CA GLN A 668 -24.97 20.15 41.41
C GLN A 668 -25.96 20.60 42.50
N GLU A 669 -25.82 21.81 43.02
CA GLU A 669 -26.74 22.37 44.02
C GLU A 669 -28.13 22.64 43.43
N ARG A 670 -28.21 23.17 42.21
CA ARG A 670 -29.51 23.41 41.55
C ARG A 670 -30.20 22.15 41.06
N ILE A 671 -29.46 21.13 40.60
CA ILE A 671 -30.03 19.80 40.35
C ILE A 671 -30.62 19.24 41.63
N LYS A 672 -29.93 19.36 42.77
CA LYS A 672 -30.47 18.93 44.07
C LYS A 672 -31.74 19.69 44.43
N VAL A 673 -31.82 21.00 44.14
CA VAL A 673 -33.05 21.80 44.36
C VAL A 673 -34.19 21.35 43.42
N CYS A 674 -33.91 21.11 42.14
CA CYS A 674 -34.91 20.67 41.17
C CYS A 674 -35.43 19.25 41.46
N LEU A 675 -34.53 18.33 41.85
CA LEU A 675 -34.89 16.99 42.31
C LEU A 675 -35.71 17.02 43.62
N ARG A 676 -35.39 17.94 44.54
CA ARG A 676 -36.20 18.16 45.76
C ARG A 676 -37.59 18.71 45.44
N TYR A 677 -37.72 19.63 44.49
CA TYR A 677 -39.01 20.19 44.08
C TYR A 677 -39.91 19.13 43.42
N LYS A 678 -39.34 18.24 42.59
CA LYS A 678 -40.05 17.07 42.06
C LYS A 678 -40.44 16.05 43.14
N CYS A 679 -39.58 15.78 44.12
CA CYS A 679 -39.91 14.88 45.24
C CYS A 679 -41.01 15.45 46.15
N GLN A 680 -41.04 16.77 46.37
CA GLN A 680 -42.13 17.41 47.13
C GLN A 680 -43.47 17.37 46.40
N HIS A 681 -43.49 17.50 45.07
CA HIS A 681 -44.70 17.36 44.27
C HIS A 681 -45.23 15.92 44.16
N VAL A 682 -44.36 14.91 44.28
CA VAL A 682 -44.77 13.49 44.31
C VAL A 682 -45.35 13.12 45.68
N ASN A 683 -44.81 13.68 46.78
CA ASN A 683 -45.32 13.46 48.14
C ASN A 683 -46.54 14.34 48.51
N SER A 684 -46.91 15.33 47.70
CA SER A 684 -48.13 16.13 47.91
C SER A 684 -49.35 15.60 47.16
N ASN A 685 -49.16 14.61 46.27
CA ASN A 685 -50.20 13.97 45.45
C ASN A 685 -50.38 12.47 45.76
N ALA A 686 -49.72 11.97 46.80
CA ALA A 686 -49.99 10.69 47.46
C ALA A 686 -50.60 10.98 48.83
#